data_AF-A0A1Z9IY74-F1
#
_entry.id   AF-A0A1Z9IY74-F1
#
_cell.length_a   1.000
_cell.length_b   1.000
_cell.length_c   1.000
_cell.angle_alpha   90.00
_cell.angle_beta   90.00
_cell.angle_gamma   90.00
#
_symmetry.space_group_name_H-M   'P 1'
#
loop_
_entity.id
_entity.type
_entity.pdbx_description
1 polymer ?
#
loop_
_entity_poly.entity_id
_entity_poly.type
_entity_poly.pdbx_seq_one_letter_code
_entity_poly.pdbx_strand_id
1 'polypeptide(L)'
;MAQNISVPDIGDFKDVEVIEILVKPGDQIKKNDPIVTIESDKSSVEIPSPSAGQVKDLKVKIGDKVSEGSLLATIDNGQVVKKSEQEVKKEVIKKEEPIYEEPKGNGNLKPVSQVKKVFAQPASKDDIDPVETNEWIESLNAVIETDGAPRASYLLNKVIDQAYKSGLVLPDTRTTPYINTIPPEAEAKSPGDQNIEKKIRAYIRWNAAAMVVKANKKSSELGGHIGTFASAATLYDIGMNHFWRAKNNNFGGDLIYFQGHSAPGMYARAFLEGRLTAKQLDGFRQEVAKGGLSSYPHPWLMPNFWQFPTVSMGLGPIMAIYQARFLKYLINRGLIKDEGRKIWVFLGDGEMDEPESLGAIGLAAREKLDNLIFVINCNLQRLDGPVRGNGKIIQELEGSFRGTGWNVIKVIWGSYWDKLLIKDKSGLLVKRMNECVDGEYQAFKAKDGAYVREKFFGKYPELKEMVSTMTDKDIWRLNRGGHDPHKVYAAYHSAMQHVGSPSVILTKTIKGYGMGKSGESINTTHQQKKLDENDLLYYRDRFGVPLTDKQVKDIEYFKPKEDSEEMKYLKNCRLKLGGFIPERSSYAKSIKAPPKDIFENFMKSTGDKEMSTTMALVRMMTSLLRDKNLSQRLVPIIPDEARTFGMEGFFQKIGIYAHEGQKYEPVDSEQLSSYREDKKGQVLEEGITESGAMSSWIAAGTSYSNHDLEMIPIYIFYSMFGFQRVGDLAWAAGDSQARGFLIGATAGRTTLAGEGLQHQDGHSHLLASNIPNCVSYDPTFAYEMATIFRDGIKRMHEKKENIFYYITAMNENYSHPEKPKGCDEGILKGMYLYKEYNNKGKTKVQLLGSGTILREIISAAKILSDDYGIDSDVWSVTSFNELRREGMETERWNLLNPDEKIKKSYVQKCLEKRDGPIIAASDYTRSFSDQIRPYTEKPFYSLGTDGYGRSDTRKNLRKFFEVDKEHIVAYTLSALAKEQLIETKKAEKAIKKFKIDKEKVFPSNL
;
A
#
# COMPACT_ATOMS: atom_id res chain seq x y z
N MET A 1 34.27 38.59 10.09
CA MET A 1 34.42 38.98 8.66
C MET A 1 33.04 38.85 8.07
N ALA A 2 32.49 39.93 7.51
CA ALA A 2 31.15 39.92 6.96
C ALA A 2 31.14 39.16 5.62
N GLN A 3 30.33 38.11 5.51
CA GLN A 3 30.14 37.33 4.30
C GLN A 3 28.80 37.71 3.65
N ASN A 4 28.82 37.94 2.34
CA ASN A 4 27.64 38.22 1.54
C ASN A 4 26.90 36.92 1.21
N ILE A 5 25.58 36.93 1.35
CA ILE A 5 24.69 35.88 0.87
C ILE A 5 23.98 36.41 -0.36
N SER A 6 24.20 35.78 -1.52
CA SER A 6 23.54 36.10 -2.78
C SER A 6 22.58 34.99 -3.19
N VAL A 7 21.66 35.30 -4.10
CA VAL A 7 20.82 34.30 -4.78
C VAL A 7 21.71 33.32 -5.55
N PRO A 8 21.62 32.00 -5.31
CA PRO A 8 22.38 30.98 -6.03
C PRO A 8 21.83 30.78 -7.46
N ASP A 9 22.42 29.88 -8.24
CA ASP A 9 21.86 29.50 -9.55
C ASP A 9 20.48 28.85 -9.35
N ILE A 10 19.46 29.54 -9.87
CA ILE A 10 18.04 29.13 -9.81
C ILE A 10 17.56 28.56 -11.14
N GLY A 11 18.45 28.28 -12.10
CA GLY A 11 18.13 27.84 -13.46
C GLY A 11 17.73 29.01 -14.37
N ASP A 12 16.85 28.75 -15.34
CA ASP A 12 16.45 29.73 -16.37
C ASP A 12 15.59 30.91 -15.85
N PHE A 13 15.34 31.00 -14.54
CA PHE A 13 14.50 32.04 -13.95
C PHE A 13 15.29 33.35 -13.75
N LYS A 14 14.72 34.46 -14.23
CA LYS A 14 15.21 35.83 -14.02
C LYS A 14 14.10 36.67 -13.39
N ASP A 15 14.49 37.65 -12.58
CA ASP A 15 13.60 38.63 -11.95
C ASP A 15 12.48 37.99 -11.10
N VAL A 16 12.83 36.97 -10.33
CA VAL A 16 11.92 36.21 -9.47
C VAL A 16 11.66 36.96 -8.16
N GLU A 17 10.45 36.87 -7.63
CA GLU A 17 10.00 37.76 -6.56
C GLU A 17 10.24 37.17 -5.16
N VAL A 18 10.70 38.00 -4.21
CA VAL A 18 10.78 37.64 -2.79
C VAL A 18 9.38 37.70 -2.16
N ILE A 19 8.85 36.55 -1.76
CA ILE A 19 7.49 36.40 -1.20
C ILE A 19 7.47 36.33 0.33
N GLU A 20 8.58 35.93 0.96
CA GLU A 20 8.68 35.75 2.40
C GLU A 20 10.12 36.02 2.85
N ILE A 21 10.29 36.72 3.97
CA ILE A 21 11.59 36.90 4.65
C ILE A 21 11.56 36.09 5.93
N LEU A 22 12.52 35.18 6.08
CA LEU A 22 12.52 34.15 7.13
C LEU A 22 13.47 34.46 8.29
N VAL A 23 14.37 35.42 8.10
CA VAL A 23 15.35 35.83 9.10
C VAL A 23 15.22 37.32 9.39
N LYS A 24 15.77 37.77 10.52
CA LYS A 24 15.85 39.17 10.91
C LYS A 24 17.29 39.53 11.28
N PRO A 25 17.69 40.81 11.17
CA PRO A 25 19.00 41.25 11.68
C PRO A 25 19.14 40.88 13.16
N GLY A 26 20.25 40.23 13.51
CA GLY A 26 20.53 39.67 14.83
C GLY A 26 20.31 38.16 14.96
N ASP A 27 19.60 37.51 14.03
CA ASP A 27 19.34 36.08 14.09
C ASP A 27 20.62 35.25 13.85
N GLN A 28 20.80 34.19 14.63
CA GLN A 28 21.88 33.22 14.43
C GLN A 28 21.38 32.12 13.49
N ILE A 29 22.05 31.96 12.35
CA ILE A 29 21.68 30.97 11.33
C ILE A 29 22.78 29.94 11.11
N LYS A 30 22.41 28.72 10.75
CA LYS A 30 23.29 27.64 10.35
C LYS A 30 23.41 27.57 8.83
N LYS A 31 24.43 26.84 8.34
CA LYS A 31 24.49 26.44 6.94
C LYS A 31 23.20 25.68 6.59
N ASN A 32 22.61 26.03 5.45
CA ASN A 32 21.32 25.56 4.93
C ASN A 32 20.06 26.08 5.62
N ASP A 33 20.15 26.98 6.62
CA ASP A 33 18.97 27.64 7.15
C ASP A 33 18.39 28.61 6.10
N PRO A 34 17.06 28.64 5.88
CA PRO A 34 16.47 29.44 4.83
C PRO A 34 16.43 30.93 5.19
N ILE A 35 16.76 31.80 4.23
CA ILE A 35 16.87 33.27 4.40
C ILE A 35 15.61 33.97 3.89
N VAL A 36 15.24 33.67 2.65
CA VAL A 36 14.05 34.19 1.96
C VAL A 36 13.39 33.07 1.19
N THR A 37 12.11 33.21 0.90
CA THR A 37 11.43 32.40 -0.10
C THR A 37 11.23 33.24 -1.36
N ILE A 38 11.62 32.70 -2.51
CA ILE A 38 11.38 33.30 -3.83
C ILE A 38 10.32 32.49 -4.58
N GLU A 39 9.57 33.14 -5.46
CA GLU A 39 8.51 32.50 -6.25
C GLU A 39 8.63 32.82 -7.74
N SER A 40 8.60 31.77 -8.56
CA SER A 40 8.38 31.81 -10.01
C SER A 40 6.94 31.43 -10.35
N ASP A 41 6.58 31.52 -11.64
CA ASP A 41 5.27 31.08 -12.15
C ASP A 41 4.96 29.60 -11.90
N LYS A 42 5.99 28.78 -11.64
CA LYS A 42 5.88 27.32 -11.52
C LYS A 42 6.08 26.81 -10.10
N SER A 43 6.94 27.44 -9.30
CA SER A 43 7.25 26.96 -7.95
C SER A 43 7.78 28.05 -7.03
N SER A 44 7.63 27.79 -5.72
CA SER A 44 8.22 28.58 -4.63
C SER A 44 9.41 27.83 -4.03
N VAL A 45 10.56 28.50 -3.88
CA VAL A 45 11.80 27.90 -3.37
C VAL A 45 12.38 28.75 -2.24
N GLU A 46 12.75 28.12 -1.12
CA GLU A 46 13.50 28.77 -0.04
C GLU A 46 14.98 28.86 -0.42
N ILE A 47 15.58 30.05 -0.32
CA ILE A 47 17.03 30.25 -0.53
C ILE A 47 17.79 29.95 0.78
N PRO A 48 18.63 28.91 0.82
CA PRO A 48 19.40 28.55 2.00
C PRO A 48 20.62 29.45 2.21
N SER A 49 21.06 29.57 3.46
CA SER A 49 22.33 30.20 3.80
C SER A 49 23.51 29.30 3.42
N PRO A 50 24.54 29.79 2.69
CA PRO A 50 25.71 28.99 2.32
C PRO A 50 26.64 28.68 3.51
N SER A 51 26.51 29.40 4.63
CA SER A 51 27.37 29.29 5.81
C SER A 51 26.62 29.65 7.11
N ALA A 52 27.21 29.33 8.26
CA ALA A 52 26.66 29.66 9.56
C ALA A 52 27.23 31.01 10.05
N GLY A 53 26.39 31.84 10.67
CA GLY A 53 26.78 33.17 11.16
C GLY A 53 25.61 33.93 11.78
N GLN A 54 25.85 35.15 12.23
CA GLN A 54 24.79 36.05 12.69
C GLN A 54 24.38 37.01 11.55
N VAL A 55 23.09 37.12 11.25
CA VAL A 55 22.58 38.05 10.22
C VAL A 55 22.84 39.49 10.66
N LYS A 56 23.72 40.19 9.94
CA LYS A 56 24.07 41.58 10.23
C LYS A 56 23.08 42.56 9.62
N ASP A 57 22.72 42.34 8.36
CA ASP A 57 21.82 43.22 7.61
C ASP A 57 21.11 42.48 6.47
N LEU A 58 19.85 42.83 6.22
CA LEU A 58 19.05 42.32 5.10
C LEU A 58 18.99 43.37 3.99
N LYS A 59 19.28 42.95 2.76
CA LYS A 59 19.37 43.82 1.58
C LYS A 59 18.15 43.78 0.67
N VAL A 60 17.16 42.93 1.00
CA VAL A 60 15.92 42.75 0.24
C VAL A 60 14.70 42.91 1.13
N LYS A 61 13.57 43.26 0.52
CA LYS A 61 12.23 43.37 1.12
C LYS A 61 11.26 42.44 0.38
N ILE A 62 10.15 42.11 1.04
CA ILE A 62 9.05 41.38 0.37
C ILE A 62 8.56 42.22 -0.80
N GLY A 63 8.51 41.62 -1.98
CA GLY A 63 8.16 42.29 -3.25
C GLY A 63 9.35 42.64 -4.15
N ASP A 64 10.58 42.56 -3.65
CA ASP A 64 11.76 42.82 -4.48
C ASP A 64 11.96 41.69 -5.49
N LYS A 65 12.38 42.06 -6.71
CA LYS A 65 12.76 41.10 -7.77
C LYS A 65 14.26 40.84 -7.69
N VAL A 66 14.62 39.56 -7.69
CA VAL A 66 15.99 39.09 -7.57
C VAL A 66 16.31 38.09 -8.67
N SER A 67 17.55 38.13 -9.15
CA SER A 67 18.13 37.18 -10.09
C SER A 67 19.36 36.52 -9.48
N GLU A 68 19.90 35.47 -10.10
CA GLU A 68 21.18 34.88 -9.73
C GLU A 68 22.24 35.96 -9.43
N GLY A 69 22.95 35.82 -8.31
CA GLY A 69 23.98 36.76 -7.85
C GLY A 69 23.45 37.97 -7.05
N SER A 70 22.14 38.24 -7.03
CA SER A 70 21.55 39.35 -6.26
C SER A 70 21.81 39.20 -4.76
N LEU A 71 22.26 40.27 -4.10
CA LEU A 71 22.64 40.25 -2.69
C LEU A 71 21.38 40.23 -1.79
N LEU A 72 21.24 39.19 -0.96
CA LEU A 72 20.11 38.99 -0.05
C LEU A 72 20.38 39.51 1.36
N ALA A 73 21.53 39.14 1.93
CA ALA A 73 21.87 39.44 3.31
C ALA A 73 23.39 39.50 3.49
N THR A 74 23.84 40.07 4.61
CA THR A 74 25.22 39.96 5.08
C THR A 74 25.24 39.30 6.45
N ILE A 75 26.15 38.35 6.66
CA ILE A 75 26.31 37.65 7.94
C ILE A 75 27.70 37.91 8.52
N ASP A 76 27.84 37.94 9.84
CA ASP A 76 29.14 38.01 10.50
C ASP A 76 29.53 36.65 11.05
N ASN A 77 30.67 36.13 10.59
CA ASN A 77 31.27 34.89 11.08
C ASN A 77 32.07 35.21 12.35
N GLY A 78 31.38 35.46 13.46
CA GLY A 78 32.00 35.61 14.78
C GLY A 78 32.55 34.27 15.28
N GLN A 79 33.81 34.25 15.73
CA GLN A 79 34.42 33.07 16.35
C GLN A 79 33.56 32.59 17.53
N VAL A 80 33.10 31.35 17.46
CA VAL A 80 32.51 30.65 18.61
C VAL A 80 33.58 30.54 19.69
N VAL A 81 33.39 31.24 20.81
CA VAL A 81 34.18 31.03 22.02
C VAL A 81 33.93 29.60 22.49
N LYS A 82 34.92 28.72 22.28
CA LYS A 82 34.98 27.39 22.89
C LYS A 82 35.00 27.57 24.41
N LYS A 83 33.97 27.07 25.09
CA LYS A 83 34.12 26.59 26.47
C LYS A 83 34.76 25.21 26.40
N SER A 84 35.82 25.07 27.18
CA SER A 84 36.74 23.95 27.34
C SER A 84 36.09 22.56 27.37
N GLU A 85 36.45 21.71 26.40
CA GLU A 85 36.56 20.27 26.60
C GLU A 85 38.05 19.92 26.72
N GLN A 86 38.36 19.14 27.75
CA GLN A 86 39.72 18.71 28.10
C GLN A 86 40.31 17.82 26.99
N GLU A 87 41.60 18.04 26.74
CA GLU A 87 42.45 17.27 25.84
C GLU A 87 42.65 15.83 26.32
N VAL A 88 42.51 14.86 25.40
CA VAL A 88 43.40 13.69 25.37
C VAL A 88 43.88 13.48 23.92
N LYS A 89 45.14 13.87 23.73
CA LYS A 89 46.18 13.47 22.76
C LYS A 89 45.76 12.75 21.46
N LYS A 90 46.02 13.42 20.33
CA LYS A 90 46.21 12.78 19.01
C LYS A 90 47.66 12.34 18.85
N GLU A 91 47.89 11.04 18.70
CA GLU A 91 49.08 10.51 18.04
C GLU A 91 48.91 10.58 16.51
N VAL A 92 50.03 10.86 15.84
CA VAL A 92 50.18 10.99 14.40
C VAL A 92 50.31 9.61 13.77
N ILE A 93 49.43 9.26 12.83
CA ILE A 93 49.70 8.18 11.86
C ILE A 93 49.38 8.67 10.44
N LYS A 94 50.29 8.28 9.55
CA LYS A 94 50.54 8.69 8.16
C LYS A 94 49.32 8.54 7.23
N LYS A 95 49.29 9.40 6.21
CA LYS A 95 48.53 9.22 4.96
C LYS A 95 48.95 7.90 4.29
N GLU A 96 47.98 7.05 3.99
CA GLU A 96 48.08 6.03 2.94
C GLU A 96 46.99 6.29 1.89
N GLU A 97 47.36 6.07 0.64
CA GLU A 97 46.58 6.29 -0.59
C GLU A 97 45.34 5.38 -0.65
N PRO A 98 44.30 5.79 -1.41
CA PRO A 98 43.06 5.02 -1.51
C PRO A 98 43.30 3.71 -2.27
N ILE A 99 43.19 2.59 -1.57
CA ILE A 99 43.05 1.27 -2.19
C ILE A 99 41.65 1.23 -2.82
N TYR A 100 41.60 1.17 -4.15
CA TYR A 100 40.42 0.75 -4.89
C TYR A 100 40.02 -0.66 -4.42
N GLU A 101 38.92 -0.79 -3.67
CA GLU A 101 38.25 -2.09 -3.52
C GLU A 101 37.41 -2.34 -4.78
N GLU A 102 37.74 -3.40 -5.51
CA GLU A 102 36.89 -3.92 -6.59
C GLU A 102 35.46 -4.23 -6.06
N PRO A 103 34.43 -4.08 -6.92
CA PRO A 103 33.04 -4.33 -6.53
C PRO A 103 32.87 -5.78 -6.06
N LYS A 104 32.57 -5.96 -4.77
CA LYS A 104 32.23 -7.25 -4.17
C LYS A 104 30.95 -7.78 -4.84
N GLY A 105 31.10 -8.87 -5.60
CA GLY A 105 30.03 -9.56 -6.29
C GLY A 105 28.88 -9.98 -5.37
N ASN A 106 27.70 -10.15 -5.97
CA ASN A 106 26.45 -10.49 -5.31
C ASN A 106 26.58 -11.52 -4.17
N GLY A 107 26.16 -11.10 -2.97
CA GLY A 107 25.76 -11.98 -1.87
C GLY A 107 26.90 -12.74 -1.19
N ASN A 108 27.42 -12.19 -0.09
CA ASN A 108 28.09 -13.00 0.93
C ASN A 108 27.05 -13.93 1.58
N LEU A 109 26.77 -15.05 0.92
CA LEU A 109 26.22 -16.23 1.58
C LEU A 109 27.26 -16.65 2.63
N LYS A 110 26.97 -16.46 3.92
CA LYS A 110 27.69 -17.25 4.92
C LYS A 110 27.44 -18.72 4.56
N PRO A 111 28.48 -19.53 4.30
CA PRO A 111 28.26 -20.90 3.90
C PRO A 111 27.53 -21.60 5.06
N VAL A 112 26.32 -22.07 4.78
CA VAL A 112 25.80 -23.28 5.41
C VAL A 112 26.97 -24.27 5.35
N SER A 113 27.33 -24.87 6.49
CA SER A 113 28.35 -25.92 6.59
C SER A 113 28.43 -26.72 5.28
N GLN A 114 29.60 -26.78 4.65
CA GLN A 114 29.79 -27.40 3.33
C GLN A 114 29.22 -28.82 3.32
N VAL A 115 27.98 -28.92 2.85
CA VAL A 115 27.26 -30.17 2.71
C VAL A 115 27.35 -30.55 1.24
N LYS A 116 27.97 -31.70 0.98
CA LYS A 116 28.10 -32.29 -0.36
C LYS A 116 26.70 -32.75 -0.82
N LYS A 117 26.01 -31.92 -1.62
CA LYS A 117 24.77 -32.31 -2.31
C LYS A 117 25.08 -33.34 -3.41
N VAL A 118 25.26 -34.61 -3.05
CA VAL A 118 25.47 -35.67 -4.04
C VAL A 118 24.12 -36.31 -4.37
N PHE A 119 23.46 -35.80 -5.40
CA PHE A 119 22.46 -36.58 -6.13
C PHE A 119 23.11 -37.04 -7.42
N ALA A 120 22.99 -38.33 -7.74
CA ALA A 120 23.46 -38.83 -9.01
C ALA A 120 22.77 -38.08 -10.16
N GLN A 121 23.49 -37.81 -11.24
CA GLN A 121 22.89 -37.32 -12.48
C GLN A 121 22.75 -38.50 -13.45
N PRO A 122 21.62 -38.64 -14.14
CA PRO A 122 21.44 -39.69 -15.12
C PRO A 122 22.44 -39.50 -16.26
N ALA A 123 23.13 -40.56 -16.66
CA ALA A 123 23.95 -40.56 -17.87
C ALA A 123 23.07 -40.14 -19.06
N SER A 124 23.42 -39.01 -19.68
CA SER A 124 22.69 -38.51 -20.85
C SER A 124 23.03 -39.38 -22.05
N LYS A 125 22.03 -39.80 -22.82
CA LYS A 125 22.26 -40.45 -24.13
C LYS A 125 22.76 -39.47 -25.20
N ASP A 126 22.65 -38.17 -24.91
CA ASP A 126 23.07 -37.07 -25.77
C ASP A 126 24.48 -36.55 -25.39
N ASP A 127 25.13 -37.14 -24.38
CA ASP A 127 26.52 -36.85 -24.04
C ASP A 127 27.44 -37.58 -25.01
N ILE A 128 28.09 -36.81 -25.89
CA ILE A 128 28.96 -37.32 -26.94
C ILE A 128 30.32 -37.78 -26.38
N ASP A 129 30.72 -37.29 -25.20
CA ASP A 129 31.94 -37.70 -24.51
C ASP A 129 31.77 -37.63 -22.98
N PRO A 130 31.29 -38.73 -22.36
CA PRO A 130 31.12 -38.80 -20.91
C PRO A 130 32.43 -38.70 -20.12
N VAL A 131 33.59 -38.96 -20.73
CA VAL A 131 34.89 -38.83 -20.04
C VAL A 131 35.21 -37.36 -19.87
N GLU A 132 35.16 -36.59 -20.95
CA GLU A 132 35.35 -35.13 -20.92
C GLU A 132 34.36 -34.47 -19.94
N THR A 133 33.07 -34.81 -20.02
CA THR A 133 32.05 -34.25 -19.12
C THR A 133 32.38 -34.52 -17.64
N ASN A 134 32.87 -35.73 -17.31
CA ASN A 134 33.28 -36.06 -15.94
C ASN A 134 34.54 -35.29 -15.50
N GLU A 135 35.53 -35.08 -16.38
CA GLU A 135 36.72 -34.27 -16.06
C GLU A 135 36.33 -32.83 -15.68
N TRP A 136 35.38 -32.22 -16.41
CA TRP A 136 34.85 -30.89 -16.06
C TRP A 136 34.15 -30.87 -14.70
N ILE A 137 33.35 -31.90 -14.39
CA ILE A 137 32.65 -32.03 -13.11
C ILE A 137 33.66 -32.25 -11.96
N GLU A 138 34.64 -33.12 -12.14
CA GLU A 138 35.70 -33.39 -11.16
C GLU A 138 36.55 -32.15 -10.89
N SER A 139 36.91 -31.40 -11.94
CA SER A 139 37.61 -30.12 -11.81
C SER A 139 36.83 -29.11 -10.96
N LEU A 140 35.52 -28.96 -11.23
CA LEU A 140 34.65 -28.10 -10.42
C LEU A 140 34.57 -28.57 -8.96
N ASN A 141 34.40 -29.88 -8.74
CA ASN A 141 34.34 -30.46 -7.40
C ASN A 141 35.64 -30.25 -6.63
N ALA A 142 36.80 -30.46 -7.27
CA ALA A 142 38.10 -30.26 -6.66
C ALA A 142 38.30 -28.81 -6.19
N VAL A 143 37.86 -27.83 -6.98
CA VAL A 143 37.87 -26.42 -6.58
C VAL A 143 36.92 -26.15 -5.41
N ILE A 144 35.72 -26.72 -5.42
CA ILE A 144 34.76 -26.55 -4.31
C ILE A 144 35.32 -27.14 -3.01
N GLU A 145 35.96 -28.30 -3.08
CA GLU A 145 36.54 -28.99 -1.93
C GLU A 145 37.80 -28.30 -1.40
N THR A 146 38.63 -27.72 -2.27
CA THR A 146 39.91 -27.10 -1.90
C THR A 146 39.78 -25.62 -1.55
N ASP A 147 39.16 -24.84 -2.44
CA ASP A 147 39.14 -23.36 -2.39
C ASP A 147 37.74 -22.79 -2.05
N GLY A 148 36.72 -23.64 -2.02
CA GLY A 148 35.36 -23.29 -1.61
C GLY A 148 34.46 -22.73 -2.71
N ALA A 149 33.17 -22.57 -2.36
CA ALA A 149 32.12 -22.13 -3.29
C ALA A 149 32.37 -20.76 -3.94
N PRO A 150 32.89 -19.72 -3.26
CA PRO A 150 33.17 -18.43 -3.90
C PRO A 150 34.15 -18.53 -5.07
N ARG A 151 35.20 -19.35 -4.92
CA ARG A 151 36.18 -19.58 -5.98
C ARG A 151 35.58 -20.34 -7.17
N ALA A 152 34.80 -21.38 -6.89
CA ALA A 152 34.08 -22.12 -7.92
C ALA A 152 33.12 -21.23 -8.71
N SER A 153 32.35 -20.37 -8.03
CA SER A 153 31.47 -19.39 -8.67
C SER A 153 32.24 -18.38 -9.53
N TYR A 154 33.39 -17.89 -9.06
CA TYR A 154 34.25 -17.02 -9.86
C TYR A 154 34.71 -17.69 -11.16
N LEU A 155 35.17 -18.95 -11.09
CA LEU A 155 35.62 -19.70 -12.27
C LEU A 155 34.47 -19.95 -13.25
N LEU A 156 33.30 -20.37 -12.76
CA LEU A 156 32.11 -20.54 -13.60
C LEU A 156 31.71 -19.25 -14.32
N ASN A 157 31.75 -18.11 -13.62
CA ASN A 157 31.51 -16.81 -14.25
C ASN A 157 32.53 -16.51 -15.35
N LYS A 158 33.82 -16.83 -15.16
CA LYS A 158 34.84 -16.66 -16.21
C LYS A 158 34.60 -17.56 -17.42
N VAL A 159 34.17 -18.80 -17.21
CA VAL A 159 33.80 -19.73 -18.29
C VAL A 159 32.56 -19.22 -19.04
N ILE A 160 31.55 -18.72 -18.32
CA ILE A 160 30.35 -18.08 -18.88
C ILE A 160 30.69 -16.83 -19.69
N ASP A 161 31.51 -15.92 -19.15
CA ASP A 161 31.98 -14.72 -19.86
C ASP A 161 32.71 -15.10 -21.15
N GLN A 162 33.54 -16.14 -21.09
CA GLN A 162 34.25 -16.64 -22.27
C GLN A 162 33.28 -17.25 -23.28
N ALA A 163 32.27 -18.00 -22.84
CA ALA A 163 31.22 -18.55 -23.69
C ALA A 163 30.44 -17.43 -24.43
N TYR A 164 30.10 -16.34 -23.73
CA TYR A 164 29.47 -15.15 -24.35
C TYR A 164 30.38 -14.50 -25.39
N LYS A 165 31.67 -14.29 -25.07
CA LYS A 165 32.65 -13.75 -26.04
C LYS A 165 32.81 -14.64 -27.27
N SER A 166 32.66 -15.94 -27.10
CA SER A 166 32.70 -16.94 -28.17
C SER A 166 31.38 -17.10 -28.92
N GLY A 167 30.33 -16.34 -28.57
CA GLY A 167 29.03 -16.37 -29.27
C GLY A 167 28.12 -17.54 -28.90
N LEU A 168 28.39 -18.25 -27.79
CA LEU A 168 27.57 -19.36 -27.33
C LEU A 168 26.27 -18.84 -26.68
N VAL A 169 25.13 -19.44 -27.04
CA VAL A 169 23.87 -19.23 -26.32
C VAL A 169 23.84 -20.19 -25.12
N LEU A 170 23.91 -19.65 -23.90
CA LEU A 170 23.87 -20.45 -22.69
C LEU A 170 22.47 -21.04 -22.45
N PRO A 171 22.35 -22.28 -21.96
CA PRO A 171 21.09 -22.83 -21.50
C PRO A 171 20.59 -22.06 -20.26
N ASP A 172 19.35 -21.57 -20.30
CA ASP A 172 18.74 -20.75 -19.25
C ASP A 172 18.41 -21.60 -18.00
N THR A 173 19.33 -21.67 -17.04
CA THR A 173 19.17 -22.48 -15.81
C THR A 173 18.66 -21.64 -14.64
N ARG A 174 17.53 -20.95 -14.81
CA ARG A 174 16.89 -20.17 -13.74
C ARG A 174 16.20 -21.01 -12.66
N THR A 175 16.10 -22.32 -12.87
CA THR A 175 15.44 -23.24 -11.94
C THR A 175 16.40 -24.32 -11.47
N THR A 176 16.15 -24.85 -10.27
CA THR A 176 16.92 -25.96 -9.72
C THR A 176 16.11 -27.26 -9.79
N PRO A 177 16.73 -28.44 -9.60
CA PRO A 177 15.99 -29.70 -9.57
C PRO A 177 14.80 -29.67 -8.60
N TYR A 178 13.74 -30.42 -8.92
CA TYR A 178 12.45 -30.44 -8.23
C TYR A 178 12.48 -31.23 -6.92
N ILE A 179 13.40 -30.81 -6.03
CA ILE A 179 13.66 -31.33 -4.69
C ILE A 179 13.79 -30.17 -3.70
N ASN A 180 14.00 -30.49 -2.42
CA ASN A 180 14.18 -29.48 -1.37
C ASN A 180 15.45 -28.65 -1.59
N THR A 181 15.39 -27.35 -1.33
CA THR A 181 16.59 -26.48 -1.40
C THR A 181 17.59 -26.86 -0.31
N ILE A 182 17.11 -27.22 0.89
CA ILE A 182 17.93 -27.61 2.04
C ILE A 182 17.96 -29.15 2.09
N PRO A 183 19.14 -29.78 1.99
CA PRO A 183 19.27 -31.23 2.09
C PRO A 183 19.20 -31.69 3.56
N PRO A 184 18.82 -32.96 3.83
CA PRO A 184 18.57 -33.46 5.20
C PRO A 184 19.70 -33.20 6.21
N GLU A 185 20.94 -33.35 5.77
CA GLU A 185 22.14 -33.18 6.60
C GLU A 185 22.46 -31.70 6.93
N ALA A 186 21.83 -30.74 6.23
CA ALA A 186 21.90 -29.31 6.54
C ALA A 186 20.65 -28.78 7.26
N GLU A 187 19.68 -29.64 7.60
CA GLU A 187 18.44 -29.22 8.24
C GLU A 187 18.67 -28.81 9.69
N ALA A 188 18.29 -27.57 10.01
CA ALA A 188 18.21 -27.14 11.40
C ALA A 188 17.14 -27.96 12.14
N LYS A 189 17.51 -28.51 13.31
CA LYS A 189 16.59 -29.30 14.13
C LYS A 189 15.58 -28.39 14.83
N SER A 190 14.30 -28.73 14.75
CA SER A 190 13.25 -28.05 15.52
C SER A 190 13.45 -28.32 17.02
N PRO A 191 13.34 -27.30 17.89
CA PRO A 191 13.37 -27.48 19.35
C PRO A 191 12.01 -27.95 19.91
N GLY A 192 10.97 -28.06 19.08
CA GLY A 192 9.62 -28.39 19.51
C GLY A 192 9.33 -29.88 19.66
N ASP A 193 8.43 -30.23 20.58
CA ASP A 193 7.92 -31.60 20.71
C ASP A 193 6.87 -31.88 19.63
N GLN A 194 7.27 -32.64 18.62
CA GLN A 194 6.42 -32.95 17.48
C GLN A 194 5.22 -33.86 17.81
N ASN A 195 5.26 -34.61 18.91
CA ASN A 195 4.10 -35.40 19.34
C ASN A 195 3.01 -34.49 19.90
N ILE A 196 3.38 -33.53 20.74
CA ILE A 196 2.46 -32.55 21.33
C ILE A 196 1.94 -31.58 20.25
N GLU A 197 2.82 -31.03 19.42
CA GLU A 197 2.45 -30.09 18.35
C GLU A 197 1.50 -30.73 17.34
N LYS A 198 1.71 -32.00 16.99
CA LYS A 198 0.80 -32.75 16.12
C LYS A 198 -0.61 -32.84 16.71
N LYS A 199 -0.75 -33.08 18.02
CA LYS A 199 -2.05 -33.11 18.71
C LYS A 199 -2.73 -31.74 18.70
N ILE A 200 -2.00 -30.69 19.09
CA ILE A 200 -2.52 -29.31 19.08
C ILE A 200 -3.00 -28.93 17.67
N ARG A 201 -2.18 -29.20 16.66
CA ARG A 201 -2.51 -28.96 15.26
C ARG A 201 -3.73 -29.75 14.79
N ALA A 202 -3.92 -30.98 15.27
CA ALA A 202 -5.13 -31.77 15.03
C ALA A 202 -6.38 -31.10 15.63
N TYR A 203 -6.29 -30.57 16.86
CA TYR A 203 -7.40 -29.88 17.52
C TYR A 203 -7.79 -28.59 16.79
N ILE A 204 -6.80 -27.81 16.32
CA ILE A 204 -7.02 -26.60 15.53
C ILE A 204 -7.70 -26.95 14.20
N ARG A 205 -7.23 -28.00 13.51
CA ARG A 205 -7.85 -28.50 12.27
C ARG A 205 -9.31 -28.87 12.47
N TRP A 206 -9.60 -29.65 13.51
CA TRP A 206 -10.96 -30.04 13.86
C TRP A 206 -11.85 -28.83 14.12
N ASN A 207 -11.43 -27.93 15.02
CA ASN A 207 -12.23 -26.77 15.39
C ASN A 207 -12.48 -25.83 14.21
N ALA A 208 -11.50 -25.67 13.31
CA ALA A 208 -11.68 -24.89 12.09
C ALA A 208 -12.72 -25.52 11.14
N ALA A 209 -12.67 -26.83 10.94
CA ALA A 209 -13.65 -27.56 10.13
C ALA A 209 -15.04 -27.53 10.77
N ALA A 210 -15.13 -27.85 12.06
CA ALA A 210 -16.36 -27.85 12.85
C ALA A 210 -17.08 -26.50 12.80
N MET A 211 -16.35 -25.38 12.90
CA MET A 211 -16.90 -24.03 12.82
C MET A 211 -17.54 -23.75 11.46
N VAL A 212 -16.85 -24.11 10.37
CA VAL A 212 -17.39 -23.93 9.01
C VAL A 212 -18.60 -24.83 8.77
N VAL A 213 -18.56 -26.10 9.18
CA VAL A 213 -19.69 -27.02 9.03
C VAL A 213 -20.89 -26.57 9.84
N LYS A 214 -20.70 -26.09 11.09
CA LYS A 214 -21.77 -25.51 11.91
C LYS A 214 -22.42 -24.29 11.27
N ALA A 215 -21.63 -23.38 10.71
CA ALA A 215 -22.17 -22.24 9.97
C ALA A 215 -23.03 -22.71 8.78
N ASN A 216 -22.54 -23.69 8.00
CA ASN A 216 -23.26 -24.20 6.83
C ASN A 216 -24.47 -25.08 7.18
N LYS A 217 -24.53 -25.67 8.38
CA LYS A 217 -25.75 -26.31 8.92
C LYS A 217 -26.84 -25.28 9.24
N LYS A 218 -26.47 -24.07 9.68
CA LYS A 218 -27.42 -22.95 9.89
C LYS A 218 -27.90 -22.38 8.55
N SER A 219 -26.97 -22.03 7.66
CA SER A 219 -27.27 -21.61 6.29
C SER A 219 -26.06 -21.84 5.37
N SER A 220 -26.29 -22.45 4.22
CA SER A 220 -25.25 -22.69 3.20
C SER A 220 -24.77 -21.43 2.49
N GLU A 221 -25.44 -20.29 2.69
CA GLU A 221 -25.05 -19.00 2.13
C GLU A 221 -23.88 -18.38 2.90
N LEU A 222 -23.73 -18.71 4.20
CA LEU A 222 -22.61 -18.24 5.01
C LEU A 222 -21.27 -18.70 4.41
N GLY A 223 -21.20 -19.92 3.88
CA GLY A 223 -19.99 -20.45 3.26
C GLY A 223 -18.84 -20.64 4.26
N GLY A 224 -17.59 -20.49 3.80
CA GLY A 224 -16.38 -20.74 4.57
C GLY A 224 -15.49 -21.79 3.92
N HIS A 225 -14.19 -21.76 4.25
CA HIS A 225 -13.16 -22.55 3.57
C HIS A 225 -12.49 -23.49 4.57
N ILE A 226 -12.52 -24.80 4.29
CA ILE A 226 -11.81 -25.83 5.08
C ILE A 226 -10.50 -26.20 4.39
N GLY A 227 -10.53 -26.39 3.07
CA GLY A 227 -9.42 -26.95 2.30
C GLY A 227 -8.14 -26.11 2.31
N THR A 228 -8.26 -24.77 2.30
CA THR A 228 -7.11 -23.86 2.33
C THR A 228 -6.34 -23.99 3.63
N PHE A 229 -6.99 -23.80 4.78
CA PHE A 229 -6.32 -23.96 6.07
C PHE A 229 -5.82 -25.39 6.29
N ALA A 230 -6.59 -26.41 5.86
CA ALA A 230 -6.13 -27.79 5.94
C ALA A 230 -4.79 -28.02 5.21
N SER A 231 -4.58 -27.39 4.05
CA SER A 231 -3.31 -27.48 3.34
C SER A 231 -2.15 -26.76 4.05
N ALA A 232 -2.43 -25.64 4.72
CA ALA A 232 -1.41 -24.74 5.27
C ALA A 232 -1.22 -24.84 6.80
N ALA A 233 -2.01 -25.64 7.53
CA ALA A 233 -2.00 -25.61 9.00
C ALA A 233 -0.63 -25.95 9.61
N THR A 234 0.18 -26.80 8.96
CA THR A 234 1.56 -27.07 9.42
C THR A 234 2.47 -25.85 9.26
N LEU A 235 2.29 -25.07 8.20
CA LEU A 235 3.04 -23.83 7.96
C LEU A 235 2.76 -22.81 9.07
N TYR A 236 1.47 -22.60 9.38
CA TYR A 236 1.07 -21.70 10.45
C TYR A 236 1.47 -22.18 11.84
N ASP A 237 1.36 -23.47 12.11
CA ASP A 237 1.70 -24.03 13.43
C ASP A 237 3.19 -23.87 13.75
N ILE A 238 4.06 -24.18 12.80
CA ILE A 238 5.52 -23.97 12.96
C ILE A 238 5.84 -22.49 13.16
N GLY A 239 5.24 -21.59 12.38
CA GLY A 239 5.41 -20.15 12.55
C GLY A 239 4.98 -19.67 13.94
N MET A 240 3.79 -20.09 14.39
CA MET A 240 3.22 -19.71 15.67
C MET A 240 3.96 -20.27 16.89
N ASN A 241 4.55 -21.47 16.79
CA ASN A 241 5.21 -22.10 17.93
C ASN A 241 6.68 -21.69 18.08
N HIS A 242 7.34 -21.26 17.00
CA HIS A 242 8.80 -21.08 16.99
C HIS A 242 9.33 -19.76 16.44
N PHE A 243 8.57 -19.02 15.63
CA PHE A 243 9.13 -17.89 14.87
C PHE A 243 8.47 -16.55 15.18
N TRP A 244 7.13 -16.50 15.18
CA TRP A 244 6.44 -15.21 15.16
C TRP A 244 6.34 -14.57 16.54
N ARG A 245 7.09 -13.49 16.71
CA ARG A 245 7.15 -12.76 17.96
C ARG A 245 6.00 -11.75 18.03
N ALA A 246 5.21 -11.83 19.10
CA ALA A 246 4.14 -10.88 19.37
C ALA A 246 4.71 -9.55 19.86
N LYS A 247 3.92 -8.49 19.66
CA LYS A 247 4.18 -7.17 20.24
C LYS A 247 4.12 -7.23 21.76
N ASN A 248 5.09 -6.60 22.42
CA ASN A 248 5.17 -6.47 23.88
C ASN A 248 5.97 -5.20 24.25
N ASN A 249 6.22 -4.98 25.54
CA ASN A 249 6.88 -3.77 26.04
C ASN A 249 8.29 -3.53 25.48
N ASN A 250 8.98 -4.58 25.01
CA ASN A 250 10.38 -4.51 24.57
C ASN A 250 10.56 -4.84 23.08
N PHE A 251 9.49 -5.18 22.36
CA PHE A 251 9.56 -5.63 20.97
C PHE A 251 8.27 -5.27 20.22
N GLY A 252 8.41 -4.61 19.07
CA GLY A 252 7.29 -4.09 18.26
C GLY A 252 6.45 -5.15 17.54
N GLY A 253 6.83 -6.44 17.62
CA GLY A 253 6.11 -7.56 17.01
C GLY A 253 6.46 -7.79 15.54
N ASP A 254 6.54 -9.05 15.13
CA ASP A 254 6.56 -9.40 13.71
C ASP A 254 5.19 -9.10 13.09
N LEU A 255 5.14 -8.80 11.79
CA LEU A 255 3.91 -8.47 11.07
C LEU A 255 3.53 -9.63 10.15
N ILE A 256 2.32 -10.19 10.31
CA ILE A 256 1.91 -11.40 9.59
C ILE A 256 0.68 -11.09 8.74
N TYR A 257 0.86 -11.13 7.43
CA TYR A 257 -0.20 -11.08 6.43
C TYR A 257 -0.74 -12.50 6.24
N PHE A 258 -1.69 -12.88 7.09
CA PHE A 258 -2.38 -14.17 7.03
C PHE A 258 -3.17 -14.28 5.73
N GLN A 259 -3.14 -15.44 5.07
CA GLN A 259 -3.99 -15.67 3.90
C GLN A 259 -5.47 -15.61 4.32
N GLY A 260 -6.28 -14.76 3.70
CA GLY A 260 -7.63 -14.45 4.18
C GLY A 260 -8.50 -15.68 4.38
N HIS A 261 -8.51 -16.60 3.42
CA HIS A 261 -9.28 -17.85 3.45
C HIS A 261 -8.84 -18.85 4.53
N SER A 262 -7.71 -18.62 5.21
CA SER A 262 -7.23 -19.41 6.35
C SER A 262 -7.71 -18.89 7.72
N ALA A 263 -8.51 -17.82 7.75
CA ALA A 263 -9.06 -17.24 8.98
C ALA A 263 -9.69 -18.27 9.95
N PRO A 264 -10.42 -19.31 9.49
CA PRO A 264 -10.97 -20.31 10.40
C PRO A 264 -9.94 -20.99 11.30
N GLY A 265 -8.73 -21.22 10.80
CA GLY A 265 -7.63 -21.79 11.57
C GLY A 265 -7.11 -20.87 12.65
N MET A 266 -7.07 -19.56 12.39
CA MET A 266 -6.62 -18.56 13.36
C MET A 266 -7.64 -18.40 14.49
N TYR A 267 -8.93 -18.42 14.17
CA TYR A 267 -9.98 -18.43 15.20
C TYR A 267 -9.98 -19.71 16.03
N ALA A 268 -9.80 -20.87 15.39
CA ALA A 268 -9.69 -22.15 16.07
C ALA A 268 -8.49 -22.19 17.04
N ARG A 269 -7.34 -21.64 16.63
CA ARG A 269 -6.19 -21.48 17.52
C ARG A 269 -6.49 -20.51 18.67
N ALA A 270 -7.07 -19.35 18.38
CA ALA A 270 -7.42 -18.34 19.38
C ALA A 270 -8.45 -18.88 20.42
N PHE A 271 -9.35 -19.76 20.01
CA PHE A 271 -10.26 -20.49 20.92
C PHE A 271 -9.50 -21.41 21.88
N LEU A 272 -8.54 -22.19 21.38
CA LEU A 272 -7.68 -23.00 22.23
C LEU A 272 -6.85 -22.12 23.18
N GLU A 273 -6.31 -21.00 22.70
CA GLU A 273 -5.59 -20.02 23.53
C GLU A 273 -6.48 -19.34 24.59
N GLY A 274 -7.81 -19.48 24.50
CA GLY A 274 -8.77 -18.87 25.42
C GLY A 274 -9.12 -17.41 25.10
N ARG A 275 -8.75 -16.92 23.92
CA ARG A 275 -9.03 -15.55 23.45
C ARG A 275 -10.39 -15.40 22.79
N LEU A 276 -10.93 -16.51 22.28
CA LEU A 276 -12.28 -16.59 21.72
C LEU A 276 -13.10 -17.66 22.44
N THR A 277 -14.40 -17.45 22.51
CA THR A 277 -15.37 -18.37 23.11
C THR A 277 -16.05 -19.24 22.05
N ALA A 278 -16.57 -20.41 22.44
CA ALA A 278 -17.35 -21.26 21.54
C ALA A 278 -18.54 -20.52 20.92
N LYS A 279 -19.19 -19.62 21.69
CA LYS A 279 -20.29 -18.78 21.22
C LYS A 279 -19.88 -17.86 20.06
N GLN A 280 -18.67 -17.29 20.12
CA GLN A 280 -18.13 -16.48 19.02
C GLN A 280 -17.86 -17.33 17.78
N LEU A 281 -17.30 -18.53 17.95
CA LEU A 281 -17.10 -19.49 16.85
C LEU A 281 -18.42 -19.87 16.18
N ASP A 282 -19.49 -20.07 16.97
CA ASP A 282 -20.84 -20.33 16.45
C ASP A 282 -21.45 -19.12 15.69
N GLY A 283 -20.90 -17.93 15.89
CA GLY A 283 -21.21 -16.68 15.18
C GLY A 283 -20.26 -16.37 14.02
N PHE A 284 -19.48 -17.34 13.54
CA PHE A 284 -18.64 -17.18 12.35
C PHE A 284 -19.49 -16.73 11.14
N ARG A 285 -19.05 -15.65 10.48
CA ARG A 285 -19.71 -14.96 9.37
C ARG A 285 -21.07 -14.34 9.70
N GLN A 286 -21.37 -14.15 10.98
CA GLN A 286 -22.62 -13.56 11.47
C GLN A 286 -22.32 -12.46 12.48
N GLU A 287 -21.91 -11.29 11.98
CA GLU A 287 -21.37 -10.19 12.79
C GLU A 287 -22.27 -8.96 12.89
N VAL A 288 -23.44 -8.97 12.23
CA VAL A 288 -24.46 -7.91 12.40
C VAL A 288 -24.90 -7.82 13.86
N ALA A 289 -25.06 -8.98 14.52
CA ALA A 289 -25.22 -9.04 15.97
C ALA A 289 -23.84 -9.03 16.66
N LYS A 290 -23.75 -8.35 17.80
CA LYS A 290 -22.49 -8.29 18.58
C LYS A 290 -22.02 -9.70 18.95
N GLY A 291 -20.72 -9.95 18.76
CA GLY A 291 -20.06 -11.19 19.17
C GLY A 291 -19.87 -12.24 18.07
N GLY A 292 -20.18 -11.92 16.80
CA GLY A 292 -19.76 -12.73 15.66
C GLY A 292 -18.27 -12.63 15.33
N LEU A 293 -17.83 -13.42 14.36
CA LEU A 293 -16.47 -13.37 13.80
C LEU A 293 -16.54 -13.07 12.30
N SER A 294 -15.72 -12.13 11.83
CA SER A 294 -15.64 -11.79 10.42
C SER A 294 -15.19 -12.97 9.58
N SER A 295 -15.59 -12.98 8.31
CA SER A 295 -15.22 -14.01 7.34
C SER A 295 -13.71 -14.11 7.13
N TYR A 296 -13.03 -12.96 7.13
CA TYR A 296 -11.62 -12.77 6.77
C TYR A 296 -10.95 -11.71 7.66
N PRO A 297 -9.64 -11.44 7.48
CA PRO A 297 -8.94 -10.38 8.19
C PRO A 297 -9.45 -8.97 7.85
N HIS A 298 -10.41 -8.47 8.63
CA HIS A 298 -10.98 -7.13 8.48
C HIS A 298 -10.74 -6.30 9.75
N PRO A 299 -9.69 -5.47 9.81
CA PRO A 299 -9.42 -4.63 10.97
C PRO A 299 -10.56 -3.64 11.27
N TRP A 300 -11.36 -3.22 10.29
CA TRP A 300 -12.55 -2.40 10.54
C TRP A 300 -13.59 -3.13 11.39
N LEU A 301 -13.81 -4.42 11.13
CA LEU A 301 -14.83 -5.24 11.80
C LEU A 301 -14.33 -5.85 13.11
N MET A 302 -13.04 -6.21 13.18
CA MET A 302 -12.40 -6.77 14.37
C MET A 302 -11.14 -5.98 14.75
N PRO A 303 -11.28 -4.73 15.25
CA PRO A 303 -10.18 -3.76 15.41
C PRO A 303 -9.12 -4.11 16.46
N ASN A 304 -9.40 -5.12 17.28
CA ASN A 304 -8.50 -5.61 18.33
C ASN A 304 -7.88 -6.98 17.98
N PHE A 305 -8.21 -7.56 16.82
CA PHE A 305 -7.77 -8.89 16.42
C PHE A 305 -6.99 -8.86 15.12
N TRP A 306 -7.60 -8.42 14.01
CA TRP A 306 -6.97 -8.42 12.69
C TRP A 306 -6.17 -7.15 12.44
N GLN A 307 -5.06 -7.27 11.70
CA GLN A 307 -4.15 -6.16 11.39
C GLN A 307 -4.14 -5.77 9.90
N PHE A 308 -4.17 -6.75 9.00
CA PHE A 308 -3.96 -6.54 7.56
C PHE A 308 -5.05 -7.22 6.75
N PRO A 309 -5.77 -6.51 5.86
CA PRO A 309 -6.71 -7.10 4.92
C PRO A 309 -5.99 -7.77 3.75
N THR A 310 -6.32 -9.04 3.50
CA THR A 310 -5.57 -9.90 2.55
C THR A 310 -6.46 -10.77 1.67
N VAL A 311 -7.79 -10.65 1.79
CA VAL A 311 -8.69 -11.54 1.06
C VAL A 311 -8.90 -11.11 -0.39
N SER A 312 -8.77 -9.81 -0.70
CA SER A 312 -8.56 -9.38 -2.07
C SER A 312 -7.15 -9.79 -2.47
N MET A 313 -7.06 -10.85 -3.26
CA MET A 313 -5.81 -11.49 -3.64
C MET A 313 -4.93 -10.51 -4.43
N GLY A 314 -3.61 -10.60 -4.27
CA GLY A 314 -2.68 -9.66 -4.90
C GLY A 314 -2.40 -8.39 -4.08
N LEU A 315 -3.35 -7.91 -3.25
CA LEU A 315 -3.08 -6.73 -2.41
C LEU A 315 -2.14 -7.02 -1.23
N GLY A 316 -2.29 -8.19 -0.60
CA GLY A 316 -1.43 -8.64 0.50
C GLY A 316 0.08 -8.58 0.18
N PRO A 317 0.56 -9.19 -0.91
CA PRO A 317 1.98 -9.18 -1.27
C PRO A 317 2.55 -7.79 -1.56
N ILE A 318 1.87 -6.95 -2.35
CA ILE A 318 2.35 -5.59 -2.63
C ILE A 318 2.36 -4.74 -1.36
N MET A 319 1.28 -4.75 -0.57
CA MET A 319 1.24 -4.00 0.70
C MET A 319 2.36 -4.45 1.65
N ALA A 320 2.67 -5.74 1.71
CA ALA A 320 3.72 -6.25 2.58
C ALA A 320 5.14 -5.86 2.12
N ILE A 321 5.40 -5.79 0.80
CA ILE A 321 6.67 -5.29 0.26
C ILE A 321 6.90 -3.85 0.74
N TYR A 322 5.89 -2.98 0.56
CA TYR A 322 6.00 -1.58 0.97
C TYR A 322 5.95 -1.41 2.50
N GLN A 323 5.28 -2.29 3.24
CA GLN A 323 5.34 -2.33 4.71
C GLN A 323 6.75 -2.71 5.21
N ALA A 324 7.44 -3.64 4.55
CA ALA A 324 8.81 -4.01 4.86
C ALA A 324 9.79 -2.87 4.53
N ARG A 325 9.62 -2.21 3.39
CA ARG A 325 10.37 -0.99 3.05
C ARG A 325 10.11 0.13 4.04
N PHE A 326 8.86 0.37 4.43
CA PHE A 326 8.50 1.41 5.38
C PHE A 326 9.11 1.16 6.77
N LEU A 327 9.19 -0.09 7.21
CA LEU A 327 9.90 -0.42 8.45
C LEU A 327 11.39 -0.05 8.37
N LYS A 328 12.07 -0.33 7.24
CA LYS A 328 13.46 0.10 7.01
C LYS A 328 13.58 1.62 6.94
N TYR A 329 12.61 2.31 6.32
CA TYR A 329 12.52 3.77 6.32
C TYR A 329 12.47 4.35 7.75
N LEU A 330 11.59 3.81 8.62
CA LEU A 330 11.50 4.25 10.01
C LEU A 330 12.82 4.03 10.78
N ILE A 331 13.48 2.89 10.55
CA ILE A 331 14.78 2.56 11.16
C ILE A 331 15.88 3.51 10.67
N ASN A 332 16.01 3.67 9.35
CA ASN A 332 17.05 4.48 8.73
C ASN A 332 16.92 5.97 9.09
N ARG A 333 15.68 6.46 9.25
CA ARG A 333 15.39 7.80 9.79
C ARG A 333 15.56 7.92 11.31
N GLY A 334 15.87 6.83 12.02
CA GLY A 334 16.08 6.81 13.47
C GLY A 334 14.80 7.04 14.28
N LEU A 335 13.63 6.81 13.69
CA LEU A 335 12.33 7.00 14.34
C LEU A 335 11.95 5.82 15.25
N ILE A 336 12.45 4.63 14.93
CA ILE A 336 12.35 3.41 15.74
C ILE A 336 13.71 2.70 15.76
N LYS A 337 13.88 1.77 16.71
CA LYS A 337 15.09 0.93 16.76
C LYS A 337 14.97 -0.24 15.78
N ASP A 338 16.10 -0.69 15.24
CA ASP A 338 16.15 -1.97 14.55
C ASP A 338 16.13 -3.10 15.59
N GLU A 339 14.97 -3.75 15.69
CA GLU A 339 14.74 -4.88 16.59
C GLU A 339 14.86 -6.23 15.84
N GLY A 340 15.25 -6.21 14.56
CA GLY A 340 15.26 -7.40 13.71
C GLY A 340 13.85 -7.97 13.46
N ARG A 341 12.83 -7.12 13.45
CA ARG A 341 11.43 -7.48 13.13
C ARG A 341 11.31 -7.99 11.70
N LYS A 342 10.43 -8.98 11.49
CA LYS A 342 10.17 -9.57 10.17
C LYS A 342 8.72 -9.39 9.74
N ILE A 343 8.51 -9.29 8.43
CA ILE A 343 7.22 -9.26 7.76
C ILE A 343 7.03 -10.61 7.06
N TRP A 344 5.98 -11.33 7.44
CA TRP A 344 5.63 -12.64 6.92
C TRP A 344 4.37 -12.55 6.08
N VAL A 345 4.40 -13.13 4.88
CA VAL A 345 3.30 -13.03 3.92
C VAL A 345 2.88 -14.41 3.45
N PHE A 346 1.63 -14.77 3.70
CA PHE A 346 1.09 -16.06 3.32
C PHE A 346 0.21 -15.94 2.09
N LEU A 347 0.63 -16.62 1.02
CA LEU A 347 0.04 -16.49 -0.30
C LEU A 347 -0.40 -17.85 -0.84
N GLY A 348 -1.43 -17.85 -1.68
CA GLY A 348 -1.74 -19.00 -2.54
C GLY A 348 -0.85 -18.99 -3.79
N ASP A 349 -0.55 -20.15 -4.35
CA ASP A 349 0.08 -20.22 -5.68
C ASP A 349 -0.83 -19.68 -6.79
N GLY A 350 -2.15 -19.90 -6.70
CA GLY A 350 -3.11 -19.30 -7.62
C GLY A 350 -3.26 -17.78 -7.49
N GLU A 351 -3.00 -17.21 -6.30
CA GLU A 351 -2.99 -15.76 -6.05
C GLU A 351 -1.79 -15.08 -6.75
N MET A 352 -0.75 -15.83 -7.10
CA MET A 352 0.40 -15.29 -7.83
C MET A 352 0.10 -14.99 -9.31
N ASP A 353 -1.08 -15.35 -9.81
CA ASP A 353 -1.56 -14.91 -11.14
C ASP A 353 -1.99 -13.42 -11.12
N GLU A 354 -2.27 -12.83 -9.96
CA GLU A 354 -2.62 -11.40 -9.85
C GLU A 354 -1.38 -10.53 -10.16
N PRO A 355 -1.49 -9.50 -11.01
CA PRO A 355 -0.37 -8.62 -11.36
C PRO A 355 0.33 -8.00 -10.14
N GLU A 356 -0.44 -7.62 -9.12
CA GLU A 356 0.04 -7.01 -7.88
C GLU A 356 0.90 -7.99 -7.04
N SER A 357 0.71 -9.31 -7.19
CA SER A 357 1.49 -10.33 -6.50
C SER A 357 2.94 -10.38 -6.92
N LEU A 358 3.23 -10.10 -8.19
CA LEU A 358 4.56 -10.21 -8.78
C LEU A 358 5.15 -8.85 -9.20
N GLY A 359 4.32 -7.85 -9.49
CA GLY A 359 4.74 -6.59 -10.09
C GLY A 359 5.76 -5.79 -9.27
N ALA A 360 5.79 -5.95 -7.95
CA ALA A 360 6.69 -5.22 -7.05
C ALA A 360 7.84 -6.06 -6.47
N ILE A 361 8.01 -7.33 -6.85
CA ILE A 361 9.07 -8.18 -6.25
C ILE A 361 10.47 -7.67 -6.59
N GLY A 362 10.65 -7.03 -7.75
CA GLY A 362 11.91 -6.40 -8.13
C GLY A 362 12.32 -5.27 -7.17
N LEU A 363 11.35 -4.48 -6.69
CA LEU A 363 11.62 -3.42 -5.69
C LEU A 363 12.19 -4.02 -4.40
N ALA A 364 11.60 -5.11 -3.90
CA ALA A 364 12.04 -5.73 -2.65
C ALA A 364 13.50 -6.20 -2.70
N ALA A 365 13.93 -6.72 -3.85
CA ALA A 365 15.33 -7.09 -4.06
C ALA A 365 16.24 -5.87 -4.18
N ARG A 366 15.85 -4.85 -4.96
CA ARG A 366 16.59 -3.58 -5.08
C ARG A 366 16.81 -2.94 -3.72
N GLU A 367 15.78 -2.91 -2.88
CA GLU A 367 15.79 -2.30 -1.54
C GLU A 367 16.38 -3.21 -0.44
N LYS A 368 16.90 -4.39 -0.80
CA LYS A 368 17.53 -5.36 0.11
C LYS A 368 16.66 -5.69 1.33
N LEU A 369 15.37 -5.96 1.08
CA LEU A 369 14.37 -6.19 2.13
C LEU A 369 14.50 -7.59 2.79
N ASP A 370 15.61 -7.83 3.47
CA ASP A 370 15.85 -9.04 4.26
C ASP A 370 14.94 -9.21 5.48
N ASN A 371 14.14 -8.20 5.78
CA ASN A 371 13.04 -8.26 6.73
C ASN A 371 11.75 -8.83 6.13
N LEU A 372 11.70 -9.16 4.84
CA LEU A 372 10.52 -9.70 4.15
C LEU A 372 10.66 -11.19 3.83
N ILE A 373 9.65 -11.97 4.22
CA ILE A 373 9.57 -13.41 3.97
C ILE A 373 8.20 -13.74 3.37
N PHE A 374 8.19 -14.19 2.11
CA PHE A 374 7.01 -14.75 1.47
C PHE A 374 6.95 -16.26 1.72
N VAL A 375 5.76 -16.77 2.01
CA VAL A 375 5.45 -18.20 2.12
C VAL A 375 4.32 -18.51 1.15
N ILE A 376 4.67 -19.10 0.02
CA ILE A 376 3.71 -19.47 -1.01
C ILE A 376 3.29 -20.92 -0.79
N ASN A 377 2.00 -21.11 -0.55
CA ASN A 377 1.37 -22.40 -0.37
C ASN A 377 1.07 -23.02 -1.74
N CYS A 378 2.05 -23.73 -2.30
CA CYS A 378 1.98 -24.40 -3.59
C CYS A 378 1.22 -25.73 -3.49
N ASN A 379 -0.09 -25.65 -3.31
CA ASN A 379 -0.97 -26.82 -3.33
C ASN A 379 -1.27 -27.31 -4.77
N LEU A 380 -0.80 -26.55 -5.77
CA LEU A 380 -0.89 -26.68 -7.22
C LEU A 380 -2.31 -26.52 -7.77
N GLN A 381 -3.22 -25.90 -7.02
CA GLN A 381 -4.61 -25.67 -7.42
C GLN A 381 -5.05 -24.23 -7.10
N ARG A 382 -5.83 -23.65 -8.02
CA ARG A 382 -6.74 -22.54 -7.77
C ARG A 382 -8.17 -23.07 -7.56
N LEU A 383 -9.16 -22.19 -7.61
CA LEU A 383 -10.53 -22.55 -7.23
C LEU A 383 -11.14 -23.61 -8.17
N ASP A 384 -10.94 -23.45 -9.48
CA ASP A 384 -11.56 -24.29 -10.51
C ASP A 384 -10.59 -25.27 -11.19
N GLY A 385 -9.43 -25.54 -10.60
CA GLY A 385 -8.49 -26.55 -11.11
C GLY A 385 -7.02 -26.24 -10.83
N PRO A 386 -6.08 -26.95 -11.46
CA PRO A 386 -4.65 -26.69 -11.32
C PRO A 386 -4.25 -25.28 -11.79
N VAL A 387 -3.23 -24.69 -11.17
CA VAL A 387 -2.69 -23.38 -11.60
C VAL A 387 -1.95 -23.52 -12.94
N ARG A 388 -1.08 -24.53 -13.06
CA ARG A 388 -0.33 -24.86 -14.28
C ARG A 388 -0.38 -26.37 -14.56
N GLY A 389 -1.53 -26.90 -14.97
CA GLY A 389 -1.72 -28.35 -15.15
C GLY A 389 -0.67 -29.04 -16.06
N ASN A 390 -0.33 -28.41 -17.19
CA ASN A 390 0.68 -28.90 -18.14
C ASN A 390 2.11 -28.42 -17.81
N GLY A 391 2.26 -27.64 -16.75
CA GLY A 391 3.52 -27.02 -16.34
C GLY A 391 3.84 -27.32 -14.88
N LYS A 392 4.65 -26.46 -14.27
CA LYS A 392 5.14 -26.60 -12.90
C LYS A 392 5.19 -25.24 -12.22
N ILE A 393 4.13 -24.85 -11.52
CA ILE A 393 4.02 -23.50 -10.92
C ILE A 393 5.17 -23.19 -9.96
N ILE A 394 5.68 -24.19 -9.23
CA ILE A 394 6.84 -24.00 -8.33
C ILE A 394 8.10 -23.60 -9.11
N GLN A 395 8.34 -24.16 -10.30
CA GLN A 395 9.51 -23.80 -11.10
C GLN A 395 9.34 -22.46 -11.82
N GLU A 396 8.12 -22.14 -12.26
CA GLU A 396 7.78 -20.81 -12.78
C GLU A 396 8.06 -19.73 -11.72
N LEU A 397 7.54 -19.92 -10.50
CA LEU A 397 7.78 -19.01 -9.38
C LEU A 397 9.26 -18.97 -8.99
N GLU A 398 9.96 -20.12 -8.92
CA GLU A 398 11.40 -20.15 -8.67
C GLU A 398 12.17 -19.29 -9.67
N GLY A 399 11.87 -19.43 -10.98
CA GLY A 399 12.52 -18.66 -12.04
C GLY A 399 12.28 -17.16 -11.90
N SER A 400 11.03 -16.74 -11.65
CA SER A 400 10.66 -15.33 -11.47
C SER A 400 11.32 -14.70 -10.24
N PHE A 401 11.28 -15.38 -9.08
CA PHE A 401 11.86 -14.86 -7.85
C PHE A 401 13.40 -14.87 -7.88
N ARG A 402 14.03 -15.95 -8.39
CA ARG A 402 15.50 -15.96 -8.57
C ARG A 402 15.95 -14.89 -9.56
N GLY A 403 15.24 -14.76 -10.68
CA GLY A 403 15.55 -13.78 -11.73
C GLY A 403 15.48 -12.33 -11.25
N THR A 404 14.72 -12.06 -10.19
CA THR A 404 14.63 -10.74 -9.56
C THR A 404 15.56 -10.54 -8.36
N GLY A 405 16.31 -11.58 -7.95
CA GLY A 405 17.31 -11.48 -6.87
C GLY A 405 16.85 -11.93 -5.48
N TRP A 406 15.73 -12.66 -5.38
CA TRP A 406 15.25 -13.21 -4.11
C TRP A 406 15.99 -14.49 -3.72
N ASN A 407 16.10 -14.72 -2.41
CA ASN A 407 16.48 -16.02 -1.87
C ASN A 407 15.29 -16.99 -1.98
N VAL A 408 15.43 -18.06 -2.77
CA VAL A 408 14.36 -19.04 -3.01
C VAL A 408 14.62 -20.36 -2.27
N ILE A 409 13.72 -20.70 -1.34
CA ILE A 409 13.74 -21.93 -0.55
C ILE A 409 12.56 -22.82 -0.96
N LYS A 410 12.84 -23.95 -1.62
CA LYS A 410 11.83 -24.93 -2.00
C LYS A 410 11.67 -26.01 -0.92
N VAL A 411 10.43 -26.27 -0.53
CA VAL A 411 10.03 -27.30 0.43
C VAL A 411 9.07 -28.26 -0.28
N ILE A 412 9.63 -29.22 -1.01
CA ILE A 412 8.93 -30.06 -1.99
C ILE A 412 8.54 -31.42 -1.41
N TRP A 413 9.46 -32.09 -0.73
CA TRP A 413 9.33 -33.48 -0.28
C TRP A 413 9.53 -33.59 1.24
N GLY A 414 8.71 -34.40 1.90
CA GLY A 414 8.89 -34.68 3.33
C GLY A 414 9.94 -35.75 3.61
N SER A 415 10.24 -35.97 4.88
CA SER A 415 11.37 -36.79 5.36
C SER A 415 11.31 -38.26 4.91
N TYR A 416 10.14 -38.77 4.52
CA TYR A 416 10.02 -40.13 4.00
C TYR A 416 10.69 -40.33 2.64
N TRP A 417 10.96 -39.24 1.89
CA TRP A 417 11.66 -39.29 0.61
C TRP A 417 13.18 -39.31 0.75
N ASP A 418 13.73 -38.87 1.89
CA ASP A 418 15.18 -38.69 2.06
C ASP A 418 15.96 -39.99 1.82
N LYS A 419 15.45 -41.12 2.34
CA LYS A 419 16.07 -42.44 2.14
C LYS A 419 16.09 -42.87 0.67
N LEU A 420 15.03 -42.55 -0.09
CA LEU A 420 14.95 -42.88 -1.51
C LEU A 420 15.92 -42.02 -2.32
N LEU A 421 15.99 -40.71 -2.02
CA LEU A 421 16.91 -39.79 -2.68
C LEU A 421 18.38 -40.14 -2.41
N ILE A 422 18.73 -40.59 -1.20
CA ILE A 422 20.09 -41.03 -0.85
C ILE A 422 20.44 -42.37 -1.54
N LYS A 423 19.46 -43.27 -1.66
CA LYS A 423 19.61 -44.58 -2.32
C LYS A 423 19.74 -44.45 -3.84
N ASP A 424 19.17 -43.41 -4.43
CA ASP A 424 19.24 -43.18 -5.87
C ASP A 424 20.67 -42.83 -6.35
N LYS A 425 21.38 -43.84 -6.84
CA LYS A 425 22.70 -43.68 -7.47
C LYS A 425 22.65 -43.46 -8.98
N SER A 426 21.48 -43.55 -9.61
CA SER A 426 21.33 -43.33 -11.05
C SER A 426 20.81 -41.93 -11.40
N GLY A 427 20.24 -41.21 -10.44
CA GLY A 427 19.67 -39.87 -10.66
C GLY A 427 18.29 -39.89 -11.32
N LEU A 428 17.76 -41.08 -11.61
CA LEU A 428 16.49 -41.25 -12.28
C LEU A 428 15.32 -40.76 -11.44
N LEU A 429 15.42 -40.78 -10.10
CA LEU A 429 14.35 -40.31 -9.23
C LEU A 429 14.19 -38.80 -9.35
N VAL A 430 15.30 -38.07 -9.29
CA VAL A 430 15.32 -36.61 -9.49
C VAL A 430 14.88 -36.26 -10.91
N LYS A 431 15.32 -37.01 -11.92
CA LYS A 431 14.84 -36.88 -13.31
C LYS A 431 13.32 -37.03 -13.37
N ARG A 432 12.76 -38.11 -12.81
CA ARG A 432 11.31 -38.33 -12.82
C ARG A 432 10.55 -37.22 -12.09
N MET A 433 11.09 -36.72 -10.97
CA MET A 433 10.50 -35.60 -10.24
C MET A 433 10.48 -34.31 -11.06
N ASN A 434 11.51 -34.07 -11.87
CA ASN A 434 11.60 -32.94 -12.81
C ASN A 434 10.59 -33.08 -13.94
N GLU A 435 10.50 -34.25 -14.58
CA GLU A 435 9.60 -34.51 -15.71
C GLU A 435 8.11 -34.43 -15.35
N CYS A 436 7.74 -34.79 -14.11
CA CYS A 436 6.34 -34.77 -13.69
C CYS A 436 5.76 -33.35 -13.70
N VAL A 437 4.66 -33.15 -14.43
CA VAL A 437 3.90 -31.89 -14.42
C VAL A 437 2.93 -31.82 -13.23
N ASP A 438 2.43 -30.63 -12.89
CA ASP A 438 1.54 -30.45 -11.74
C ASP A 438 0.25 -31.26 -11.87
N GLY A 439 -0.29 -31.40 -13.08
CA GLY A 439 -1.46 -32.24 -13.35
C GLY A 439 -1.25 -33.71 -12.98
N GLU A 440 -0.10 -34.29 -13.31
CA GLU A 440 0.27 -35.64 -12.87
C GLU A 440 0.38 -35.72 -11.34
N TYR A 441 1.01 -34.74 -10.70
CA TYR A 441 1.10 -34.71 -9.24
C TYR A 441 -0.25 -34.60 -8.53
N GLN A 442 -1.24 -33.93 -9.14
CA GLN A 442 -2.61 -33.93 -8.64
C GLN A 442 -3.26 -35.31 -8.80
N ALA A 443 -3.11 -35.93 -9.97
CA ALA A 443 -3.64 -37.26 -10.23
C ALA A 443 -3.06 -38.30 -9.26
N PHE A 444 -1.74 -38.28 -9.02
CA PHE A 444 -1.10 -39.16 -8.05
C PHE A 444 -1.72 -39.04 -6.68
N LYS A 445 -2.05 -37.83 -6.23
CA LYS A 445 -2.59 -37.61 -4.89
C LYS A 445 -4.12 -37.81 -4.78
N ALA A 446 -4.84 -37.82 -5.90
CA ALA A 446 -6.26 -38.15 -5.96
C ALA A 446 -6.53 -39.67 -6.06
N LYS A 447 -5.51 -40.49 -6.34
CA LYS A 447 -5.59 -41.95 -6.49
C LYS A 447 -5.02 -42.66 -5.25
N ASP A 448 -4.25 -43.73 -5.43
CA ASP A 448 -3.71 -44.57 -4.35
C ASP A 448 -2.22 -44.92 -4.57
N GLY A 449 -1.63 -45.65 -3.63
CA GLY A 449 -0.23 -46.07 -3.69
C GLY A 449 0.10 -47.00 -4.86
N ALA A 450 -0.85 -47.84 -5.28
CA ALA A 450 -0.67 -48.73 -6.44
C ALA A 450 -0.53 -47.92 -7.73
N TYR A 451 -1.39 -46.90 -7.91
CA TYR A 451 -1.30 -45.97 -9.03
C TYR A 451 0.03 -45.19 -9.03
N VAL A 452 0.50 -44.74 -7.87
CA VAL A 452 1.81 -44.07 -7.74
C VAL A 452 2.96 -45.01 -8.09
N ARG A 453 2.93 -46.26 -7.61
CA ARG A 453 3.92 -47.29 -7.97
C ARG A 453 3.99 -47.48 -9.49
N GLU A 454 2.85 -47.60 -10.15
CA GLU A 454 2.79 -47.88 -11.57
C GLU A 454 3.14 -46.66 -12.43
N LYS A 455 2.58 -45.49 -12.14
CA LYS A 455 2.67 -44.30 -13.02
C LYS A 455 3.80 -43.33 -12.68
N PHE A 456 4.24 -43.28 -11.41
CA PHE A 456 5.39 -42.47 -11.02
C PHE A 456 6.67 -43.30 -11.07
N PHE A 457 6.78 -44.33 -10.22
CA PHE A 457 7.98 -45.17 -10.14
C PHE A 457 8.11 -46.10 -11.36
N GLY A 458 7.01 -46.63 -11.88
CA GLY A 458 6.99 -47.53 -13.04
C GLY A 458 7.36 -46.89 -14.38
N LYS A 459 7.59 -45.57 -14.43
CA LYS A 459 8.11 -44.89 -15.62
C LYS A 459 9.50 -45.39 -16.02
N TYR A 460 10.31 -45.78 -15.04
CA TYR A 460 11.63 -46.38 -15.21
C TYR A 460 11.71 -47.70 -14.44
N PRO A 461 12.14 -48.82 -15.06
CA PRO A 461 12.24 -50.11 -14.37
C PRO A 461 13.06 -50.06 -13.07
N GLU A 462 14.13 -49.28 -13.05
CA GLU A 462 15.04 -49.08 -11.91
C GLU A 462 14.34 -48.39 -10.73
N LEU A 463 13.46 -47.43 -11.01
CA LEU A 463 12.68 -46.75 -9.97
C LEU A 463 11.58 -47.66 -9.42
N LYS A 464 10.98 -48.50 -10.26
CA LYS A 464 10.01 -49.51 -9.82
C LYS A 464 10.68 -50.53 -8.91
N GLU A 465 11.89 -50.97 -9.26
CA GLU A 465 12.69 -51.87 -8.42
C GLU A 465 13.14 -51.18 -7.12
N MET A 466 13.48 -49.89 -7.16
CA MET A 466 13.89 -49.14 -5.98
C MET A 466 12.86 -49.22 -4.84
N VAL A 467 11.57 -49.27 -5.18
CA VAL A 467 10.43 -49.35 -4.25
C VAL A 467 9.79 -50.75 -4.18
N SER A 468 10.44 -51.79 -4.69
CA SER A 468 9.89 -53.17 -4.74
C SER A 468 9.54 -53.73 -3.36
N THR A 469 10.29 -53.33 -2.33
CA THR A 469 10.09 -53.74 -0.92
C THR A 469 9.11 -52.87 -0.14
N MET A 470 8.69 -51.74 -0.68
CA MET A 470 7.67 -50.88 -0.06
C MET A 470 6.29 -51.43 -0.38
N THR A 471 5.35 -51.41 0.58
CA THR A 471 3.93 -51.69 0.28
C THR A 471 3.28 -50.49 -0.41
N ASP A 472 2.10 -50.66 -1.03
CA ASP A 472 1.37 -49.51 -1.59
C ASP A 472 0.97 -48.51 -0.50
N LYS A 473 0.76 -48.96 0.74
CA LYS A 473 0.53 -48.07 1.88
C LYS A 473 1.79 -47.25 2.23
N ASP A 474 2.97 -47.85 2.14
CA ASP A 474 4.24 -47.13 2.38
C ASP A 474 4.50 -46.09 1.29
N ILE A 475 4.25 -46.45 0.03
CA ILE A 475 4.33 -45.50 -1.09
C ILE A 475 3.31 -44.37 -0.91
N TRP A 476 2.08 -44.69 -0.50
CA TRP A 476 1.05 -43.67 -0.26
C TRP A 476 1.38 -42.72 0.90
N ARG A 477 2.18 -43.18 1.86
CA ARG A 477 2.63 -42.38 3.01
C ARG A 477 3.66 -41.32 2.64
N LEU A 478 4.34 -41.46 1.50
CA LEU A 478 5.28 -40.47 0.98
C LEU A 478 4.58 -39.10 0.85
N ASN A 479 5.00 -38.13 1.65
CA ASN A 479 4.30 -36.85 1.81
C ASN A 479 5.00 -35.72 1.05
N ARG A 480 4.27 -34.62 0.85
CA ARG A 480 4.81 -33.36 0.33
C ARG A 480 5.43 -32.55 1.48
N GLY A 481 6.48 -31.80 1.18
CA GLY A 481 7.35 -31.16 2.18
C GLY A 481 6.63 -30.16 3.09
N GLY A 482 5.63 -29.43 2.58
CA GLY A 482 4.87 -28.47 3.40
C GLY A 482 3.99 -29.12 4.48
N HIS A 483 3.88 -30.46 4.51
CA HIS A 483 3.24 -31.23 5.58
C HIS A 483 4.22 -31.84 6.57
N ASP A 484 5.52 -31.65 6.36
CA ASP A 484 6.57 -32.13 7.25
C ASP A 484 7.09 -30.96 8.12
N PRO A 485 6.85 -30.99 9.44
CA PRO A 485 7.24 -29.90 10.33
C PRO A 485 8.75 -29.67 10.37
N HIS A 486 9.58 -30.70 10.15
CA HIS A 486 11.03 -30.56 10.16
C HIS A 486 11.51 -29.78 8.93
N LYS A 487 10.99 -30.11 7.76
CA LYS A 487 11.32 -29.41 6.50
C LYS A 487 10.86 -27.95 6.52
N VAL A 488 9.66 -27.70 7.05
CA VAL A 488 9.12 -26.34 7.19
C VAL A 488 9.94 -25.53 8.20
N TYR A 489 10.29 -26.11 9.35
CA TYR A 489 11.13 -25.44 10.35
C TYR A 489 12.50 -25.07 9.77
N ALA A 490 13.17 -26.00 9.08
CA ALA A 490 14.47 -25.73 8.46
C ALA A 490 14.40 -24.59 7.44
N ALA A 491 13.33 -24.52 6.65
CA ALA A 491 13.11 -23.42 5.71
C ALA A 491 12.89 -22.08 6.41
N TYR A 492 12.06 -22.03 7.46
CA TYR A 492 11.79 -20.80 8.22
C TYR A 492 13.04 -20.33 8.96
N HIS A 493 13.82 -21.27 9.52
CA HIS A 493 15.10 -20.99 10.15
C HIS A 493 16.08 -20.37 9.15
N SER A 494 16.22 -20.97 7.95
CA SER A 494 17.08 -20.44 6.89
C SER A 494 16.66 -19.04 6.46
N ALA A 495 15.36 -18.80 6.22
CA ALA A 495 14.85 -17.48 5.85
C ALA A 495 15.07 -16.42 6.94
N MET A 496 14.95 -16.80 8.23
CA MET A 496 15.21 -15.90 9.35
C MET A 496 16.67 -15.45 9.46
N GLN A 497 17.61 -16.33 9.10
CA GLN A 497 19.05 -16.06 9.14
C GLN A 497 19.57 -15.35 7.87
N HIS A 498 18.78 -15.33 6.80
CA HIS A 498 19.17 -14.71 5.55
C HIS A 498 19.19 -13.18 5.66
N VAL A 499 20.19 -12.56 5.02
CA VAL A 499 20.44 -11.11 5.04
C VAL A 499 20.76 -10.61 3.63
N GLY A 500 20.50 -9.33 3.38
CA GLY A 500 20.85 -8.66 2.12
C GLY A 500 19.86 -8.81 0.95
N SER A 501 18.86 -9.70 1.04
CA SER A 501 17.75 -9.77 0.08
C SER A 501 16.50 -10.42 0.71
N PRO A 502 15.29 -10.21 0.17
CA PRO A 502 14.09 -10.88 0.64
C PRO A 502 14.13 -12.39 0.37
N SER A 503 13.36 -13.16 1.15
CA SER A 503 13.24 -14.61 0.98
C SER A 503 11.83 -15.03 0.55
N VAL A 504 11.73 -16.01 -0.34
CA VAL A 504 10.48 -16.69 -0.68
C VAL A 504 10.61 -18.20 -0.41
N ILE A 505 9.60 -18.74 0.25
CA ILE A 505 9.51 -20.16 0.60
C ILE A 505 8.37 -20.78 -0.22
N LEU A 506 8.74 -21.64 -1.17
CA LEU A 506 7.81 -22.34 -2.04
C LEU A 506 7.49 -23.70 -1.44
N THR A 507 6.30 -23.82 -0.84
CA THR A 507 5.93 -24.99 -0.05
C THR A 507 4.96 -25.88 -0.82
N LYS A 508 5.39 -27.07 -1.21
CA LYS A 508 4.50 -28.03 -1.87
C LYS A 508 3.58 -28.66 -0.83
N THR A 509 2.28 -28.39 -0.89
CA THR A 509 1.27 -28.92 0.03
C THR A 509 0.17 -29.69 -0.72
N ILE A 510 -0.90 -30.07 -0.04
CA ILE A 510 -2.04 -30.82 -0.61
C ILE A 510 -3.30 -30.04 -0.23
N LYS A 511 -4.07 -29.59 -1.23
CA LYS A 511 -5.36 -28.92 -0.99
C LYS A 511 -6.33 -29.92 -0.34
N GLY A 512 -7.01 -29.50 0.72
CA GLY A 512 -7.91 -30.38 1.47
C GLY A 512 -7.20 -31.51 2.22
N TYR A 513 -5.96 -31.33 2.66
CA TYR A 513 -5.18 -32.36 3.34
C TYR A 513 -5.93 -33.02 4.51
N GLY A 514 -6.08 -34.35 4.43
CA GLY A 514 -6.76 -35.15 5.44
C GLY A 514 -8.28 -35.15 5.36
N MET A 515 -8.88 -34.54 4.33
CA MET A 515 -10.33 -34.59 4.07
C MET A 515 -10.77 -35.85 3.29
N GLY A 516 -9.83 -36.71 2.87
CA GLY A 516 -10.15 -37.99 2.23
C GLY A 516 -10.76 -37.83 0.83
N LYS A 517 -11.63 -38.76 0.44
CA LYS A 517 -12.30 -38.76 -0.89
C LYS A 517 -13.18 -37.52 -1.12
N SER A 518 -13.55 -36.84 -0.05
CA SER A 518 -14.41 -35.67 -0.03
C SER A 518 -13.60 -34.37 0.02
N GLY A 519 -12.42 -34.30 -0.61
CA GLY A 519 -11.74 -33.01 -0.80
C GLY A 519 -10.21 -33.03 -0.93
N GLU A 520 -9.52 -34.14 -0.63
CA GLU A 520 -8.06 -34.20 -0.72
C GLU A 520 -7.61 -34.32 -2.19
N SER A 521 -6.99 -33.27 -2.73
CA SER A 521 -6.54 -33.19 -4.13
C SER A 521 -7.62 -33.36 -5.21
N ILE A 522 -8.91 -33.31 -4.85
CA ILE A 522 -10.02 -33.39 -5.81
C ILE A 522 -10.61 -31.99 -6.02
N ASN A 523 -10.86 -31.66 -7.29
CA ASN A 523 -11.56 -30.44 -7.68
C ASN A 523 -13.08 -30.66 -7.59
N THR A 524 -13.58 -31.00 -6.40
CA THR A 524 -15.01 -30.82 -6.09
C THR A 524 -15.27 -29.33 -6.04
N THR A 525 -16.43 -28.86 -6.53
CA THR A 525 -16.79 -27.44 -6.60
C THR A 525 -16.26 -26.67 -5.40
N HIS A 526 -15.64 -25.51 -5.63
CA HIS A 526 -14.99 -24.65 -4.62
C HIS A 526 -15.83 -24.44 -3.33
N GLN A 527 -17.14 -24.67 -3.43
CA GLN A 527 -18.11 -24.80 -2.35
C GLN A 527 -18.21 -26.19 -1.71
N GLN A 528 -17.12 -26.89 -1.38
CA GLN A 528 -17.20 -28.05 -0.48
C GLN A 528 -17.43 -27.55 0.96
N LYS A 529 -18.62 -26.98 1.15
CA LYS A 529 -19.16 -26.30 2.34
C LYS A 529 -19.63 -27.30 3.40
N LYS A 530 -19.62 -28.59 3.07
CA LYS A 530 -20.22 -29.67 3.85
C LYS A 530 -19.26 -30.85 3.84
N LEU A 531 -18.63 -31.11 4.98
CA LEU A 531 -18.23 -32.47 5.34
C LEU A 531 -19.50 -33.13 5.85
N ASP A 532 -19.89 -34.26 5.27
CA ASP A 532 -20.98 -35.04 5.81
C ASP A 532 -20.58 -35.74 7.13
N GLU A 533 -21.48 -36.49 7.74
CA GLU A 533 -21.20 -37.18 9.00
C GLU A 533 -20.05 -38.19 8.89
N ASN A 534 -19.98 -38.94 7.79
CA ASN A 534 -18.93 -39.94 7.56
C ASN A 534 -17.58 -39.25 7.34
N ASP A 535 -17.59 -38.13 6.62
CA ASP A 535 -16.40 -37.31 6.41
C ASP A 535 -15.86 -36.74 7.72
N LEU A 536 -16.74 -36.30 8.63
CA LEU A 536 -16.34 -35.81 9.95
C LEU A 536 -15.76 -36.91 10.84
N LEU A 537 -16.36 -38.11 10.83
CA LEU A 537 -15.82 -39.27 11.53
C LEU A 537 -14.43 -39.63 11.00
N TYR A 538 -14.28 -39.69 9.67
CA TYR A 538 -12.98 -39.89 9.02
C TYR A 538 -11.97 -38.80 9.39
N TYR A 539 -12.38 -37.53 9.38
CA TYR A 539 -11.51 -36.39 9.70
C TYR A 539 -11.01 -36.47 11.14
N ARG A 540 -11.89 -36.78 12.09
CA ARG A 540 -11.51 -37.02 13.50
C ARG A 540 -10.50 -38.17 13.59
N ASP A 541 -10.78 -39.32 12.99
CA ASP A 541 -9.96 -40.53 13.09
C ASP A 541 -8.59 -40.32 12.43
N ARG A 542 -8.57 -39.66 11.27
CA ARG A 542 -7.36 -39.33 10.51
C ARG A 542 -6.34 -38.52 11.32
N PHE A 543 -6.84 -37.64 12.19
CA PHE A 543 -6.01 -36.76 13.02
C PHE A 543 -5.95 -37.19 14.49
N GLY A 544 -6.69 -38.21 14.91
CA GLY A 544 -6.69 -38.74 16.28
C GLY A 544 -7.28 -37.76 17.30
N VAL A 545 -8.36 -37.07 16.94
CA VAL A 545 -9.02 -36.10 17.84
C VAL A 545 -9.87 -36.86 18.87
N PRO A 546 -9.70 -36.63 20.18
CA PRO A 546 -10.33 -37.45 21.23
C PRO A 546 -11.79 -37.02 21.48
N LEU A 547 -12.63 -37.24 20.48
CA LEU A 547 -14.07 -37.03 20.52
C LEU A 547 -14.79 -38.36 20.30
N THR A 548 -15.85 -38.61 21.07
CA THR A 548 -16.73 -39.76 20.82
C THR A 548 -17.51 -39.57 19.51
N ASP A 549 -18.03 -40.67 18.94
CA ASP A 549 -18.90 -40.60 17.75
C ASP A 549 -20.10 -39.68 17.96
N LYS A 550 -20.69 -39.67 19.15
CA LYS A 550 -21.80 -38.77 19.49
C LYS A 550 -21.38 -37.30 19.37
N GLN A 551 -20.25 -36.92 19.98
CA GLN A 551 -19.77 -35.55 19.95
C GLN A 551 -19.38 -35.07 18.54
N VAL A 552 -18.92 -35.99 17.67
CA VAL A 552 -18.68 -35.71 16.25
C VAL A 552 -19.98 -35.39 15.51
N LYS A 553 -21.05 -36.18 15.74
CA LYS A 553 -22.37 -35.93 15.14
C LYS A 553 -22.98 -34.60 15.58
N ASP A 554 -22.75 -34.24 16.84
CA ASP A 554 -23.14 -32.95 17.43
C ASP A 554 -22.21 -31.79 17.01
N ILE A 555 -21.10 -32.10 16.31
CA ILE A 555 -20.07 -31.17 15.83
C ILE A 555 -19.52 -30.32 17.00
N GLU A 556 -19.22 -30.98 18.12
CA GLU A 556 -18.65 -30.29 19.27
C GLU A 556 -17.26 -29.75 18.96
N TYR A 557 -16.95 -28.55 19.46
CA TYR A 557 -15.57 -28.08 19.47
C TYR A 557 -14.79 -28.88 20.51
N PHE A 558 -13.54 -29.17 20.21
CA PHE A 558 -12.65 -29.84 21.15
C PHE A 558 -11.69 -28.83 21.79
N LYS A 559 -11.69 -28.79 23.12
CA LYS A 559 -10.69 -28.04 23.91
C LYS A 559 -10.23 -28.93 25.07
N PRO A 560 -8.94 -29.27 25.18
CA PRO A 560 -8.42 -29.98 26.35
C PRO A 560 -8.61 -29.17 27.63
N LYS A 561 -8.48 -29.84 28.79
CA LYS A 561 -8.44 -29.14 30.09
C LYS A 561 -7.27 -28.16 30.13
N GLU A 562 -7.44 -27.03 30.81
CA GLU A 562 -6.42 -25.95 30.87
C GLU A 562 -5.08 -26.41 31.45
N ASP A 563 -5.09 -27.44 32.30
CA ASP A 563 -3.91 -28.03 32.93
C ASP A 563 -3.26 -29.16 32.11
N SER A 564 -3.81 -29.50 30.93
CA SER A 564 -3.24 -30.52 30.05
C SER A 564 -1.86 -30.10 29.52
N GLU A 565 -1.05 -31.10 29.14
CA GLU A 565 0.27 -30.88 28.56
C GLU A 565 0.18 -30.05 27.27
N GLU A 566 -0.79 -30.34 26.41
CA GLU A 566 -1.02 -29.64 25.15
C GLU A 566 -1.34 -28.15 25.37
N MET A 567 -2.20 -27.84 26.35
CA MET A 567 -2.60 -26.46 26.65
C MET A 567 -1.47 -25.64 27.26
N LYS A 568 -0.72 -26.24 28.20
CA LYS A 568 0.49 -25.64 28.77
C LYS A 568 1.54 -25.39 27.68
N TYR A 569 1.79 -26.37 26.81
CA TYR A 569 2.74 -26.24 25.72
C TYR A 569 2.35 -25.11 24.76
N LEU A 570 1.10 -25.09 24.28
CA LEU A 570 0.57 -24.07 23.37
C LEU A 570 0.79 -22.65 23.92
N LYS A 571 0.43 -22.42 25.18
CA LYS A 571 0.59 -21.11 25.84
C LYS A 571 2.05 -20.78 26.09
N ASN A 572 2.85 -21.74 26.55
CA ASN A 572 4.27 -21.53 26.82
C ASN A 572 5.05 -21.13 25.57
N CYS A 573 4.76 -21.74 24.41
CA CYS A 573 5.37 -21.33 23.14
C CYS A 573 5.03 -19.87 22.79
N ARG A 574 3.76 -19.46 22.96
CA ARG A 574 3.35 -18.07 22.70
C ARG A 574 3.95 -17.08 23.70
N LEU A 575 3.99 -17.42 24.99
CA LEU A 575 4.59 -16.58 26.02
C LEU A 575 6.10 -16.38 25.80
N LYS A 576 6.82 -17.43 25.38
CA LYS A 576 8.25 -17.32 24.98
C LYS A 576 8.46 -16.39 23.78
N LEU A 577 7.47 -16.31 22.90
CA LEU A 577 7.46 -15.41 21.74
C LEU A 577 6.75 -14.07 22.05
N GLY A 578 6.59 -13.72 23.31
CA GLY A 578 6.14 -12.39 23.75
C GLY A 578 4.63 -12.18 23.81
N GLY A 579 3.79 -13.18 23.51
CA GLY A 579 2.33 -13.05 23.58
C GLY A 579 1.58 -13.75 22.45
N PHE A 580 0.30 -13.45 22.31
CA PHE A 580 -0.57 -14.08 21.31
C PHE A 580 -0.65 -13.25 20.01
N ILE A 581 -0.96 -13.91 18.90
CA ILE A 581 -1.18 -13.27 17.59
C ILE A 581 -2.30 -14.01 16.84
N PRO A 582 -3.04 -13.37 15.92
CA PRO A 582 -2.99 -11.94 15.65
C PRO A 582 -3.60 -11.14 16.81
N GLU A 583 -3.11 -9.91 16.95
CA GLU A 583 -3.60 -8.92 17.90
C GLU A 583 -3.38 -7.54 17.28
N ARG A 584 -4.33 -6.63 17.47
CA ARG A 584 -4.19 -5.24 17.05
C ARG A 584 -4.37 -4.33 18.25
N SER A 585 -3.34 -3.53 18.53
CA SER A 585 -3.32 -2.57 19.63
C SER A 585 -2.44 -1.38 19.24
N SER A 586 -2.69 -0.21 19.83
CA SER A 586 -1.90 1.00 19.59
C SER A 586 -1.62 1.75 20.90
N TYR A 587 -0.34 2.02 21.13
CA TYR A 587 0.19 2.88 22.19
C TYR A 587 0.79 4.16 21.61
N ALA A 588 0.50 4.47 20.34
CA ALA A 588 1.05 5.63 19.67
C ALA A 588 0.65 6.93 20.37
N LYS A 589 1.66 7.77 20.61
CA LYS A 589 1.46 9.12 21.13
C LYS A 589 0.78 9.96 20.07
N SER A 590 -0.27 10.66 20.47
CA SER A 590 -1.01 11.57 19.62
C SER A 590 -0.13 12.72 19.11
N ILE A 591 -0.35 13.13 17.86
CA ILE A 591 0.23 14.34 17.29
C ILE A 591 -0.79 15.46 17.42
N LYS A 592 -0.42 16.56 18.07
CA LYS A 592 -1.26 17.75 18.15
C LYS A 592 -1.39 18.43 16.79
N ALA A 593 -2.56 18.97 16.50
CA ALA A 593 -2.77 19.83 15.33
C ALA A 593 -1.83 21.04 15.39
N PRO A 594 -1.37 21.55 14.23
CA PRO A 594 -0.51 22.71 14.22
C PRO A 594 -1.24 23.95 14.80
N PRO A 595 -0.48 24.90 15.37
CA PRO A 595 -0.98 26.22 15.74
C PRO A 595 -1.75 26.89 14.60
N LYS A 596 -2.78 27.71 14.90
CA LYS A 596 -3.62 28.33 13.86
C LYS A 596 -2.84 29.31 12.98
N ASP A 597 -1.87 29.98 13.56
CA ASP A 597 -0.97 30.96 12.96
C ASP A 597 -0.02 30.37 11.92
N ILE A 598 0.25 29.05 11.93
CA ILE A 598 1.11 28.41 10.92
C ILE A 598 0.59 28.63 9.49
N PHE A 599 -0.72 28.83 9.34
CA PHE A 599 -1.38 29.05 8.06
C PHE A 599 -1.95 30.46 7.91
N GLU A 600 -1.56 31.42 8.75
CA GLU A 600 -2.14 32.77 8.76
C GLU A 600 -2.00 33.47 7.40
N ASN A 601 -0.88 33.29 6.70
CA ASN A 601 -0.64 33.89 5.39
C ASN A 601 -1.63 33.40 4.31
N PHE A 602 -2.14 32.17 4.43
CA PHE A 602 -3.14 31.63 3.50
C PHE A 602 -4.56 32.14 3.78
N MET A 603 -4.77 32.82 4.90
CA MET A 603 -6.06 33.44 5.26
C MET A 603 -6.21 34.84 4.66
N LYS A 604 -5.11 35.44 4.19
CA LYS A 604 -5.04 36.81 3.65
C LYS A 604 -5.20 36.79 2.13
N SER A 605 -5.63 37.92 1.58
CA SER A 605 -5.71 38.12 0.12
C SER A 605 -4.32 38.11 -0.51
N THR A 606 -4.18 37.49 -1.69
CA THR A 606 -2.96 37.57 -2.51
C THR A 606 -2.90 38.85 -3.36
N GLY A 607 -3.97 39.66 -3.35
CA GLY A 607 -4.08 40.83 -4.23
C GLY A 607 -4.11 40.42 -5.69
N ASP A 608 -3.26 41.05 -6.51
CA ASP A 608 -3.14 40.74 -7.93
C ASP A 608 -2.25 39.51 -8.21
N LYS A 609 -1.55 38.99 -7.20
CA LYS A 609 -0.72 37.79 -7.36
C LYS A 609 -1.60 36.56 -7.48
N GLU A 610 -1.19 35.67 -8.39
CA GLU A 610 -1.89 34.44 -8.67
C GLU A 610 -1.07 33.23 -8.23
N MET A 611 -1.74 32.23 -7.67
CA MET A 611 -1.16 30.91 -7.42
C MET A 611 -2.23 29.84 -7.59
N SER A 612 -1.82 28.59 -7.72
CA SER A 612 -2.75 27.47 -7.76
C SER A 612 -2.98 26.88 -6.37
N THR A 613 -4.04 26.08 -6.20
CA THR A 613 -4.24 25.33 -4.95
C THR A 613 -3.15 24.28 -4.72
N THR A 614 -2.50 23.76 -5.79
CA THR A 614 -1.32 22.90 -5.66
C THR A 614 -0.12 23.67 -5.08
N MET A 615 0.16 24.87 -5.59
CA MET A 615 1.23 25.73 -5.04
C MET A 615 0.93 26.12 -3.58
N ALA A 616 -0.32 26.43 -3.27
CA ALA A 616 -0.75 26.71 -1.90
C ALA A 616 -0.50 25.52 -0.96
N LEU A 617 -0.81 24.29 -1.41
CA LEU A 617 -0.55 23.06 -0.65
C LEU A 617 0.94 22.87 -0.37
N VAL A 618 1.80 23.01 -1.38
CA VAL A 618 3.26 22.86 -1.21
C VAL A 618 3.78 23.88 -0.21
N ARG A 619 3.36 25.15 -0.31
CA ARG A 619 3.72 26.19 0.66
C ARG A 619 3.24 25.86 2.07
N MET A 620 2.04 25.29 2.22
CA MET A 620 1.53 24.80 3.51
C MET A 620 2.42 23.66 4.04
N MET A 621 2.80 22.69 3.21
CA MET A 621 3.71 21.61 3.60
C MET A 621 5.08 22.14 4.02
N THR A 622 5.63 23.13 3.32
CA THR A 622 6.86 23.84 3.71
C THR A 622 6.74 24.46 5.09
N SER A 623 5.59 25.09 5.39
CA SER A 623 5.30 25.67 6.71
C SER A 623 5.24 24.59 7.79
N LEU A 624 4.61 23.44 7.51
CA LEU A 624 4.55 22.30 8.44
C LEU A 624 5.91 21.65 8.69
N LEU A 625 6.82 21.66 7.71
CA LEU A 625 8.20 21.20 7.89
C LEU A 625 9.02 22.09 8.84
N ARG A 626 8.57 23.31 9.13
CA ARG A 626 9.17 24.19 10.15
C ARG A 626 8.66 23.86 11.56
N ASP A 627 7.53 23.16 11.69
CA ASP A 627 6.98 22.73 12.99
C ASP A 627 7.74 21.51 13.54
N LYS A 628 8.32 21.65 14.72
CA LYS A 628 9.17 20.60 15.33
C LYS A 628 8.37 19.35 15.76
N ASN A 629 7.06 19.47 15.99
CA ASN A 629 6.20 18.36 16.35
C ASN A 629 5.77 17.55 15.11
N LEU A 630 5.58 18.22 13.97
CA LEU A 630 5.07 17.60 12.74
C LEU A 630 6.17 17.21 11.75
N SER A 631 7.20 18.04 11.59
CA SER A 631 8.23 17.91 10.56
C SER A 631 8.77 16.49 10.40
N GLN A 632 9.17 15.82 11.49
CA GLN A 632 9.74 14.47 11.42
C GLN A 632 8.70 13.37 11.12
N ARG A 633 7.40 13.67 11.32
CA ARG A 633 6.26 12.75 11.16
C ARG A 633 5.63 12.80 9.78
N LEU A 634 5.86 13.87 9.02
CA LEU A 634 5.38 13.98 7.64
C LEU A 634 6.05 12.93 6.76
N VAL A 635 5.28 12.29 5.89
CA VAL A 635 5.80 11.36 4.87
C VAL A 635 5.27 11.81 3.52
N PRO A 636 5.95 12.72 2.82
CA PRO A 636 5.62 13.06 1.44
C PRO A 636 5.88 11.84 0.54
N ILE A 637 4.90 11.47 -0.28
CA ILE A 637 4.95 10.31 -1.18
C ILE A 637 4.60 10.80 -2.58
N ILE A 638 5.42 10.45 -3.57
CA ILE A 638 5.28 10.89 -4.96
C ILE A 638 5.53 9.70 -5.89
N PRO A 639 4.73 9.52 -6.97
CA PRO A 639 4.97 8.52 -8.00
C PRO A 639 5.62 9.19 -9.22
N ASP A 640 6.93 9.44 -9.18
CA ASP A 640 7.77 10.09 -10.20
C ASP A 640 7.62 11.62 -10.30
N GLU A 641 6.44 12.12 -10.66
CA GLU A 641 6.23 13.51 -11.11
C GLU A 641 6.23 14.58 -10.00
N ALA A 642 7.38 14.81 -9.36
CA ALA A 642 7.51 15.81 -8.30
C ALA A 642 7.49 17.28 -8.80
N ARG A 643 8.11 17.54 -9.97
CA ARG A 643 8.23 18.90 -10.53
C ARG A 643 6.87 19.45 -10.98
N THR A 644 6.01 18.60 -11.54
CA THR A 644 4.63 18.96 -11.89
C THR A 644 3.87 19.53 -10.70
N PHE A 645 4.17 19.07 -9.48
CA PHE A 645 3.50 19.52 -8.26
C PHE A 645 4.28 20.63 -7.51
N GLY A 646 5.45 21.04 -7.97
CA GLY A 646 6.29 22.03 -7.28
C GLY A 646 7.01 21.47 -6.03
N MET A 647 7.19 20.15 -5.95
CA MET A 647 7.74 19.45 -4.78
C MET A 647 9.28 19.42 -4.77
N GLU A 648 9.95 19.87 -5.83
CA GLU A 648 11.41 19.79 -6.00
C GLU A 648 12.19 20.49 -4.88
N GLY A 649 11.63 21.56 -4.30
CA GLY A 649 12.23 22.26 -3.16
C GLY A 649 12.39 21.37 -1.91
N PHE A 650 11.64 20.27 -1.80
CA PHE A 650 11.78 19.31 -0.70
C PHE A 650 12.97 18.36 -0.88
N PHE A 651 13.43 18.11 -2.10
CA PHE A 651 14.51 17.16 -2.35
C PHE A 651 15.82 17.59 -1.70
N GLN A 652 16.21 18.87 -1.81
CA GLN A 652 17.37 19.38 -1.08
C GLN A 652 17.12 19.47 0.43
N LYS A 653 15.93 19.90 0.84
CA LYS A 653 15.64 20.20 2.24
C LYS A 653 15.58 18.93 3.10
N ILE A 654 14.76 17.98 2.70
CA ILE A 654 14.46 16.78 3.49
C ILE A 654 14.92 15.47 2.84
N GLY A 655 15.45 15.51 1.61
CA GLY A 655 16.03 14.35 0.93
C GLY A 655 14.99 13.35 0.41
N ILE A 656 15.34 12.68 -0.69
CA ILE A 656 14.67 11.48 -1.17
C ILE A 656 15.24 10.27 -0.42
N TYR A 657 14.36 9.42 0.11
CA TYR A 657 14.78 8.20 0.78
C TYR A 657 15.39 7.20 -0.20
N ALA A 658 16.67 6.89 0.00
CA ALA A 658 17.37 5.84 -0.74
C ALA A 658 18.12 4.94 0.24
N HIS A 659 17.82 3.64 0.29
CA HIS A 659 18.34 2.74 1.31
C HIS A 659 19.88 2.60 1.30
N GLU A 660 20.54 2.81 0.15
CA GLU A 660 22.00 2.85 0.03
C GLU A 660 22.60 4.27 0.10
N GLY A 661 21.76 5.30 0.06
CA GLY A 661 22.15 6.68 -0.19
C GLY A 661 22.57 6.91 -1.64
N GLN A 662 22.92 8.15 -1.96
CA GLN A 662 23.39 8.54 -3.29
C GLN A 662 24.78 7.95 -3.60
N LYS A 663 24.92 7.33 -4.77
CA LYS A 663 26.17 6.68 -5.23
C LYS A 663 26.89 7.40 -6.37
N TYR A 664 26.35 8.51 -6.85
CA TYR A 664 26.77 9.22 -8.04
C TYR A 664 26.53 10.72 -7.88
N GLU A 665 27.16 11.54 -8.70
CA GLU A 665 26.91 12.98 -8.72
C GLU A 665 25.65 13.28 -9.56
N PRO A 666 24.65 14.00 -9.01
CA PRO A 666 23.47 14.35 -9.78
C PRO A 666 23.84 15.25 -10.98
N VAL A 667 23.20 15.01 -12.13
CA VAL A 667 23.42 15.80 -13.35
C VAL A 667 23.05 17.28 -13.18
N ASP A 668 22.14 17.58 -12.26
CA ASP A 668 21.68 18.92 -11.94
C ASP A 668 22.36 19.50 -10.69
N SER A 669 23.43 18.89 -10.18
CA SER A 669 24.11 19.25 -8.91
C SER A 669 24.53 20.73 -8.77
N GLU A 670 24.73 21.44 -9.88
CA GLU A 670 25.04 22.88 -9.89
C GLU A 670 23.80 23.77 -9.66
N GLN A 671 22.59 23.23 -9.83
CA GLN A 671 21.32 23.94 -9.66
C GLN A 671 20.81 23.89 -8.21
N LEU A 672 20.17 24.98 -7.76
CA LEU A 672 19.53 25.05 -6.43
C LEU A 672 18.49 23.95 -6.19
N SER A 673 17.81 23.50 -7.26
CA SER A 673 16.75 22.49 -7.23
C SER A 673 17.23 21.06 -7.51
N SER A 674 18.55 20.81 -7.44
CA SER A 674 19.11 19.46 -7.58
C SER A 674 18.46 18.48 -6.61
N TYR A 675 18.39 17.20 -6.96
CA TYR A 675 17.89 16.21 -6.01
C TYR A 675 19.02 15.66 -5.12
N ARG A 676 18.64 15.24 -3.91
CA ARG A 676 19.53 14.59 -2.94
C ARG A 676 18.92 13.29 -2.46
N GLU A 677 19.62 12.19 -2.70
CA GLU A 677 19.24 10.88 -2.17
C GLU A 677 20.01 10.58 -0.87
N ASP A 678 19.29 10.24 0.20
CA ASP A 678 19.86 9.97 1.52
C ASP A 678 19.15 8.78 2.17
N LYS A 679 19.90 7.97 2.93
CA LYS A 679 19.34 6.95 3.82
C LYS A 679 18.35 7.55 4.82
N LYS A 680 18.58 8.79 5.25
CA LYS A 680 17.70 9.55 6.15
C LYS A 680 16.67 10.42 5.41
N GLY A 681 16.65 10.37 4.08
CA GLY A 681 15.72 11.10 3.25
C GLY A 681 14.28 10.85 3.68
N GLN A 682 13.45 11.88 3.62
CA GLN A 682 12.09 11.85 4.15
C GLN A 682 11.03 11.62 3.07
N VAL A 683 11.28 12.07 1.83
CA VAL A 683 10.39 11.86 0.69
C VAL A 683 10.48 10.42 0.23
N LEU A 684 9.33 9.77 0.03
CA LEU A 684 9.24 8.48 -0.64
C LEU A 684 8.92 8.71 -2.12
N GLU A 685 9.96 8.66 -2.94
CA GLU A 685 9.86 8.68 -4.39
C GLU A 685 9.73 7.23 -4.88
N GLU A 686 8.55 6.85 -5.37
CA GLU A 686 8.26 5.44 -5.72
C GLU A 686 8.45 5.15 -7.21
N GLY A 687 8.63 6.19 -8.03
CA GLY A 687 8.58 6.10 -9.48
C GLY A 687 7.16 5.85 -10.00
N ILE A 688 7.04 5.41 -11.25
CA ILE A 688 5.75 5.21 -11.94
C ILE A 688 5.04 3.95 -11.40
N THR A 689 4.46 4.08 -10.20
CA THR A 689 3.68 3.03 -9.54
C THR A 689 2.71 3.60 -8.52
N GLU A 690 1.49 3.91 -8.95
CA GLU A 690 0.45 4.38 -8.02
C GLU A 690 0.05 3.30 -7.01
N SER A 691 0.08 2.02 -7.40
CA SER A 691 -0.19 0.90 -6.49
C SER A 691 0.88 0.77 -5.40
N GLY A 692 2.14 1.03 -5.76
CA GLY A 692 3.24 1.08 -4.83
C GLY A 692 3.18 2.29 -3.89
N ALA A 693 2.96 3.49 -4.44
CA ALA A 693 2.79 4.72 -3.66
C ALA A 693 1.60 4.62 -2.69
N MET A 694 0.48 4.06 -3.13
CA MET A 694 -0.66 3.80 -2.26
C MET A 694 -0.32 2.79 -1.16
N SER A 695 0.47 1.76 -1.46
CA SER A 695 0.93 0.78 -0.46
C SER A 695 1.88 1.39 0.57
N SER A 696 2.80 2.26 0.17
CA SER A 696 3.62 3.09 1.08
C SER A 696 2.74 3.99 1.94
N TRP A 697 1.73 4.62 1.35
CA TRP A 697 0.79 5.47 2.06
C TRP A 697 -0.03 4.69 3.10
N ILE A 698 -0.48 3.47 2.80
CA ILE A 698 -1.15 2.58 3.75
C ILE A 698 -0.21 2.20 4.91
N ALA A 699 1.04 1.80 4.62
CA ALA A 699 2.02 1.43 5.63
C ALA A 699 2.31 2.60 6.60
N ALA A 700 2.46 3.81 6.05
CA ALA A 700 2.63 5.02 6.85
C ALA A 700 1.36 5.37 7.64
N GLY A 701 0.19 5.33 7.00
CA GLY A 701 -1.09 5.73 7.61
C GLY A 701 -1.60 4.74 8.66
N THR A 702 -1.04 3.54 8.72
CA THR A 702 -1.33 2.51 9.74
C THR A 702 -0.18 2.31 10.73
N SER A 703 0.91 3.10 10.61
CA SER A 703 2.08 3.06 11.49
C SER A 703 1.72 3.27 12.96
N TYR A 704 0.67 4.05 13.26
CA TYR A 704 0.18 4.25 14.62
C TYR A 704 -0.22 2.94 15.29
N SER A 705 -0.69 1.96 14.52
CA SER A 705 -1.07 0.63 15.01
C SER A 705 0.09 -0.37 14.91
N ASN A 706 0.79 -0.39 13.78
CA ASN A 706 1.80 -1.41 13.48
C ASN A 706 3.16 -1.16 14.15
N HIS A 707 3.45 0.10 14.51
CA HIS A 707 4.73 0.52 15.06
C HIS A 707 4.62 1.41 16.30
N ASP A 708 3.40 1.62 16.83
CA ASP A 708 3.13 2.60 17.91
C ASP A 708 3.66 4.00 17.63
N LEU A 709 3.64 4.37 16.35
CA LEU A 709 4.22 5.61 15.88
C LEU A 709 3.27 6.29 14.89
N GLU A 710 2.63 7.38 15.32
CA GLU A 710 1.85 8.22 14.41
C GLU A 710 2.78 8.80 13.33
N MET A 711 2.38 8.63 12.07
CA MET A 711 3.03 9.20 10.89
C MET A 711 1.92 9.83 10.04
N ILE A 712 2.26 10.90 9.31
CA ILE A 712 1.29 11.69 8.54
C ILE A 712 1.68 11.58 7.06
N PRO A 713 1.19 10.57 6.35
CA PRO A 713 1.49 10.44 4.93
C PRO A 713 0.65 11.41 4.10
N ILE A 714 1.33 12.02 3.14
CA ILE A 714 0.74 12.93 2.14
C ILE A 714 1.17 12.38 0.79
N TYR A 715 0.26 11.68 0.13
CA TYR A 715 0.49 11.10 -1.19
C TYR A 715 -0.12 12.03 -2.25
N ILE A 716 0.73 12.64 -3.07
CA ILE A 716 0.33 13.56 -4.14
C ILE A 716 0.54 12.91 -5.51
N PHE A 717 -0.49 12.93 -6.34
CA PHE A 717 -0.52 12.24 -7.63
C PHE A 717 -1.55 12.89 -8.57
N TYR A 718 -1.47 12.57 -9.87
CA TYR A 718 -2.52 12.96 -10.82
C TYR A 718 -3.85 12.33 -10.41
N SER A 719 -4.83 13.16 -10.02
CA SER A 719 -6.13 12.73 -9.47
C SER A 719 -6.80 11.54 -10.19
N MET A 720 -6.72 11.50 -11.53
CA MET A 720 -7.20 10.39 -12.36
C MET A 720 -6.65 9.02 -11.94
N PHE A 721 -5.38 8.94 -11.56
CA PHE A 721 -4.69 7.70 -11.21
C PHE A 721 -4.80 7.34 -9.72
N GLY A 722 -5.71 7.99 -9.00
CA GLY A 722 -6.12 7.60 -7.65
C GLY A 722 -7.15 6.47 -7.67
N PHE A 723 -8.37 6.77 -7.25
CA PHE A 723 -9.43 5.77 -7.07
C PHE A 723 -9.76 4.97 -8.35
N GLN A 724 -9.57 5.53 -9.55
CA GLN A 724 -9.79 4.78 -10.79
C GLN A 724 -8.73 3.69 -11.00
N ARG A 725 -7.47 3.94 -10.62
CA ARG A 725 -6.35 3.02 -10.85
C ARG A 725 -6.10 2.08 -9.67
N VAL A 726 -6.24 2.58 -8.44
CA VAL A 726 -5.90 1.87 -7.20
C VAL A 726 -7.08 1.78 -6.22
N GLY A 727 -8.31 1.76 -6.74
CA GLY A 727 -9.54 1.78 -5.94
C GLY A 727 -9.63 0.67 -4.90
N ASP A 728 -9.19 -0.55 -5.22
CA ASP A 728 -9.24 -1.67 -4.28
C ASP A 728 -8.20 -1.54 -3.14
N LEU A 729 -7.03 -0.94 -3.42
CA LEU A 729 -6.09 -0.53 -2.37
C LEU A 729 -6.68 0.59 -1.49
N ALA A 730 -7.42 1.53 -2.07
CA ALA A 730 -8.11 2.56 -1.29
C ALA A 730 -9.21 1.99 -0.38
N TRP A 731 -9.91 0.95 -0.85
CA TRP A 731 -10.85 0.19 -0.01
C TRP A 731 -10.13 -0.56 1.12
N ALA A 732 -9.03 -1.26 0.80
CA ALA A 732 -8.19 -1.95 1.77
C ALA A 732 -7.60 -0.98 2.82
N ALA A 733 -7.29 0.26 2.43
CA ALA A 733 -6.87 1.30 3.36
C ALA A 733 -7.97 1.71 4.34
N GLY A 734 -9.21 1.80 3.86
CA GLY A 734 -10.39 2.03 4.68
C GLY A 734 -10.56 0.93 5.73
N ASP A 735 -10.47 -0.34 5.32
CA ASP A 735 -10.53 -1.50 6.22
C ASP A 735 -9.35 -1.52 7.21
N SER A 736 -8.16 -1.16 6.75
CA SER A 736 -6.94 -1.06 7.60
C SER A 736 -7.00 0.07 8.62
N GLN A 737 -8.00 0.96 8.53
CA GLN A 737 -8.14 2.18 9.33
C GLN A 737 -6.95 3.13 9.15
N ALA A 738 -6.51 3.31 7.91
CA ALA A 738 -5.43 4.24 7.56
C ALA A 738 -5.81 5.69 7.90
N ARG A 739 -4.81 6.48 8.30
CA ARG A 739 -4.92 7.91 8.62
C ARG A 739 -3.89 8.68 7.81
N GLY A 740 -4.34 9.60 6.96
CA GLY A 740 -3.44 10.38 6.09
C GLY A 740 -4.19 11.19 5.04
N PHE A 741 -3.43 11.79 4.14
CA PHE A 741 -3.95 12.62 3.05
C PHE A 741 -3.59 12.02 1.70
N LEU A 742 -4.61 11.79 0.87
CA LEU A 742 -4.51 11.58 -0.56
C LEU A 742 -4.77 12.93 -1.25
N ILE A 743 -3.82 13.38 -2.05
CA ILE A 743 -3.91 14.64 -2.79
C ILE A 743 -4.04 14.31 -4.27
N GLY A 744 -5.25 14.44 -4.78
CA GLY A 744 -5.51 14.37 -6.21
C GLY A 744 -5.11 15.69 -6.86
N ALA A 745 -3.84 15.84 -7.20
CA ALA A 745 -3.33 17.01 -7.88
C ALA A 745 -3.75 17.01 -9.37
N THR A 746 -3.54 18.17 -10.01
CA THR A 746 -3.94 18.43 -11.40
C THR A 746 -5.37 17.99 -11.71
N ALA A 747 -6.28 18.19 -10.74
CA ALA A 747 -7.67 17.73 -10.85
C ALA A 747 -8.53 18.68 -11.69
N GLY A 748 -9.71 18.16 -12.08
CA GLY A 748 -10.71 18.89 -12.84
C GLY A 748 -10.61 18.63 -14.34
N ARG A 749 -11.75 18.28 -14.97
CA ARG A 749 -11.81 17.83 -16.36
C ARG A 749 -11.30 18.90 -17.32
N THR A 750 -11.64 20.17 -17.08
CA THR A 750 -11.26 21.29 -17.95
C THR A 750 -9.93 21.91 -17.55
N THR A 751 -9.47 21.66 -16.31
CA THR A 751 -8.35 22.36 -15.70
C THR A 751 -7.00 21.80 -16.17
N LEU A 752 -6.86 20.47 -16.26
CA LEU A 752 -5.69 19.80 -16.85
C LEU A 752 -5.82 19.71 -18.39
N ALA A 753 -5.80 20.89 -19.02
CA ALA A 753 -6.39 21.07 -20.34
C ALA A 753 -5.65 20.36 -21.50
N GLY A 754 -4.32 20.31 -21.47
CA GLY A 754 -3.52 19.74 -22.57
C GLY A 754 -3.47 18.21 -22.63
N GLU A 755 -3.62 17.54 -21.48
CA GLU A 755 -3.34 16.10 -21.34
C GLU A 755 -4.42 15.18 -21.93
N GLY A 756 -5.64 15.69 -22.08
CA GLY A 756 -6.74 14.99 -22.76
C GLY A 756 -7.31 13.78 -22.02
N LEU A 757 -7.82 12.83 -22.79
CA LEU A 757 -8.84 11.84 -22.38
C LEU A 757 -8.50 11.05 -21.13
N GLN A 758 -7.27 10.55 -21.01
CA GLN A 758 -6.86 9.66 -19.92
C GLN A 758 -6.33 10.37 -18.67
N HIS A 759 -6.30 11.71 -18.65
CA HIS A 759 -5.75 12.50 -17.54
C HIS A 759 -6.76 13.47 -16.94
N GLN A 760 -7.62 14.04 -17.77
CA GLN A 760 -8.62 15.01 -17.35
C GLN A 760 -9.64 14.35 -16.43
N ASP A 761 -9.54 14.58 -15.12
CA ASP A 761 -10.41 13.97 -14.13
C ASP A 761 -11.61 14.86 -13.81
N GLY A 762 -12.80 14.33 -14.09
CA GLY A 762 -14.08 14.91 -13.66
C GLY A 762 -14.97 13.91 -12.95
N HIS A 763 -14.42 12.88 -12.27
CA HIS A 763 -15.24 11.85 -11.62
C HIS A 763 -14.62 11.18 -10.37
N SER A 764 -13.36 11.44 -10.02
CA SER A 764 -12.71 10.84 -8.84
C SER A 764 -13.48 11.04 -7.53
N HIS A 765 -14.12 12.20 -7.31
CA HIS A 765 -14.94 12.44 -6.12
C HIS A 765 -16.12 11.48 -6.00
N LEU A 766 -16.72 11.06 -7.11
CA LEU A 766 -17.79 10.06 -7.08
C LEU A 766 -17.26 8.69 -6.68
N LEU A 767 -16.07 8.31 -7.17
CA LEU A 767 -15.40 7.07 -6.75
C LEU A 767 -15.02 7.11 -5.26
N ALA A 768 -14.46 8.23 -4.79
CA ALA A 768 -14.10 8.44 -3.39
C ALA A 768 -15.31 8.37 -2.45
N SER A 769 -16.49 8.82 -2.91
CA SER A 769 -17.73 8.82 -2.12
C SER A 769 -18.16 7.42 -1.65
N ASN A 770 -17.73 6.37 -2.36
CA ASN A 770 -18.05 4.97 -2.05
C ASN A 770 -17.27 4.41 -0.85
N ILE A 771 -16.17 5.05 -0.43
CA ILE A 771 -15.39 4.59 0.74
C ILE A 771 -15.89 5.32 1.99
N PRO A 772 -16.51 4.63 2.98
CA PRO A 772 -17.23 5.29 4.08
C PRO A 772 -16.38 6.20 4.96
N ASN A 773 -15.11 5.86 5.19
CA ASN A 773 -14.19 6.62 6.02
C ASN A 773 -13.19 7.49 5.22
N CYS A 774 -13.42 7.67 3.91
CA CYS A 774 -12.72 8.64 3.08
C CYS A 774 -13.47 9.98 3.09
N VAL A 775 -12.89 11.02 3.66
CA VAL A 775 -13.47 12.38 3.71
C VAL A 775 -12.92 13.21 2.56
N SER A 776 -13.77 13.61 1.62
CA SER A 776 -13.32 14.21 0.35
C SER A 776 -13.67 15.70 0.22
N TYR A 777 -12.74 16.53 -0.29
CA TYR A 777 -12.94 17.97 -0.52
C TYR A 777 -12.39 18.44 -1.87
N ASP A 778 -13.04 19.46 -2.44
CA ASP A 778 -12.68 20.15 -3.70
C ASP A 778 -12.53 21.67 -3.47
N PRO A 779 -11.52 22.11 -2.69
CA PRO A 779 -11.35 23.52 -2.32
C PRO A 779 -10.97 24.40 -3.52
N THR A 780 -11.53 25.61 -3.58
CA THR A 780 -11.16 26.66 -4.55
C THR A 780 -10.04 27.53 -3.99
N PHE A 781 -10.10 27.91 -2.71
CA PHE A 781 -9.19 28.92 -2.17
C PHE A 781 -8.18 28.35 -1.16
N ALA A 782 -7.02 29.01 -1.06
CA ALA A 782 -5.95 28.61 -0.16
C ALA A 782 -6.40 28.54 1.32
N TYR A 783 -7.25 29.46 1.76
CA TYR A 783 -7.78 29.41 3.13
C TYR A 783 -8.71 28.22 3.39
N GLU A 784 -9.42 27.73 2.37
CA GLU A 784 -10.27 26.54 2.48
C GLU A 784 -9.38 25.32 2.68
N MET A 785 -8.39 25.17 1.80
CA MET A 785 -7.41 24.09 1.88
C MET A 785 -6.67 24.10 3.23
N ALA A 786 -6.19 25.25 3.70
CA ALA A 786 -5.55 25.37 5.01
C ALA A 786 -6.47 24.97 6.18
N THR A 787 -7.75 25.34 6.10
CA THR A 787 -8.76 25.00 7.12
C THR A 787 -9.02 23.49 7.15
N ILE A 788 -9.21 22.87 5.98
CA ILE A 788 -9.46 21.44 5.81
C ILE A 788 -8.24 20.62 6.26
N PHE A 789 -7.04 21.00 5.81
CA PHE A 789 -5.81 20.27 6.10
C PHE A 789 -5.51 20.26 7.60
N ARG A 790 -5.66 21.43 8.26
CA ARG A 790 -5.49 21.56 9.70
C ARG A 790 -6.50 20.73 10.49
N ASP A 791 -7.76 20.75 10.08
CA ASP A 791 -8.81 19.94 10.73
C ASP A 791 -8.58 18.44 10.53
N GLY A 792 -8.11 18.01 9.35
CA GLY A 792 -7.75 16.63 9.09
C GLY A 792 -6.67 16.11 10.02
N ILE A 793 -5.59 16.89 10.25
CA ILE A 793 -4.54 16.51 11.21
C ILE A 793 -5.15 16.37 12.61
N LYS A 794 -6.01 17.31 13.01
CA LYS A 794 -6.69 17.29 14.30
C LYS A 794 -7.56 16.05 14.47
N ARG A 795 -8.42 15.74 13.50
CA ARG A 795 -9.35 14.61 13.58
C ARG A 795 -8.60 13.28 13.60
N MET A 796 -7.65 13.09 12.68
CA MET A 796 -6.94 11.83 12.54
C MET A 796 -5.93 11.56 13.66
N HIS A 797 -5.11 12.54 14.04
CA HIS A 797 -3.98 12.28 14.94
C HIS A 797 -4.15 12.84 16.36
N GLU A 798 -4.94 13.91 16.54
CA GLU A 798 -5.27 14.45 17.86
C GLU A 798 -6.45 13.72 18.48
N LYS A 799 -7.56 13.61 17.75
CA LYS A 799 -8.80 12.93 18.18
C LYS A 799 -8.82 11.43 17.87
N LYS A 800 -7.86 10.92 17.09
CA LYS A 800 -7.74 9.50 16.72
C LYS A 800 -8.96 8.96 15.95
N GLU A 801 -9.61 9.80 15.15
CA GLU A 801 -10.67 9.36 14.23
C GLU A 801 -10.06 8.48 13.13
N ASN A 802 -10.69 7.32 12.88
CA ASN A 802 -10.22 6.34 11.88
C ASN A 802 -10.75 6.67 10.48
N ILE A 803 -10.33 7.83 9.99
CA ILE A 803 -10.67 8.40 8.68
C ILE A 803 -9.39 8.76 7.95
N PHE A 804 -9.50 8.93 6.64
CA PHE A 804 -8.46 9.57 5.82
C PHE A 804 -9.08 10.60 4.89
N TYR A 805 -8.27 11.52 4.40
CA TYR A 805 -8.72 12.64 3.58
C TYR A 805 -8.35 12.44 2.12
N TYR A 806 -9.27 12.80 1.23
CA TYR A 806 -9.00 13.02 -0.18
C TYR A 806 -9.24 14.50 -0.52
N ILE A 807 -8.20 15.19 -1.00
CA ILE A 807 -8.31 16.61 -1.32
C ILE A 807 -7.83 16.80 -2.76
N THR A 808 -8.67 17.37 -3.62
CA THR A 808 -8.25 17.73 -4.96
C THR A 808 -7.53 19.07 -4.97
N ALA A 809 -6.47 19.14 -5.77
CA ALA A 809 -5.66 20.34 -5.96
C ALA A 809 -5.49 20.57 -7.47
N MET A 810 -5.46 21.83 -7.88
CA MET A 810 -5.51 22.24 -9.28
C MET A 810 -4.22 22.94 -9.68
N ASN A 811 -3.93 22.98 -10.98
CA ASN A 811 -2.72 23.57 -11.56
C ASN A 811 -2.97 24.91 -12.28
N GLU A 812 -4.13 25.52 -12.06
CA GLU A 812 -4.47 26.84 -12.60
C GLU A 812 -4.16 27.90 -11.56
N ASN A 813 -3.39 28.92 -11.95
CA ASN A 813 -3.09 30.06 -11.09
C ASN A 813 -4.23 31.09 -11.16
N TYR A 814 -4.59 31.63 -9.99
CA TYR A 814 -5.52 32.75 -9.86
C TYR A 814 -5.35 33.46 -8.52
N SER A 815 -5.95 34.64 -8.39
CA SER A 815 -5.95 35.37 -7.12
C SER A 815 -6.79 34.66 -6.06
N HIS A 816 -6.26 34.64 -4.83
CA HIS A 816 -6.95 34.08 -3.67
C HIS A 816 -7.43 35.22 -2.76
N PRO A 817 -8.74 35.29 -2.45
CA PRO A 817 -9.30 36.37 -1.65
C PRO A 817 -9.02 36.17 -0.15
N GLU A 818 -9.22 37.23 0.61
CA GLU A 818 -9.23 37.15 2.07
C GLU A 818 -10.35 36.24 2.56
N LYS A 819 -10.07 35.44 3.60
CA LYS A 819 -11.03 34.53 4.20
C LYS A 819 -12.23 35.28 4.80
N PRO A 820 -13.48 34.96 4.41
CA PRO A 820 -14.67 35.52 5.05
C PRO A 820 -14.74 35.20 6.55
N LYS A 821 -15.27 36.13 7.35
CA LYS A 821 -15.42 35.92 8.79
C LYS A 821 -16.44 34.81 9.08
N GLY A 822 -16.08 33.88 9.97
CA GLY A 822 -17.01 32.86 10.48
C GLY A 822 -17.30 31.69 9.53
N CYS A 823 -16.55 31.52 8.44
CA CYS A 823 -16.81 30.45 7.47
C CYS A 823 -16.18 29.08 7.82
N ASP A 824 -15.35 28.97 8.87
CA ASP A 824 -14.63 27.75 9.26
C ASP A 824 -15.54 26.52 9.32
N GLU A 825 -16.68 26.65 10.00
CA GLU A 825 -17.63 25.55 10.14
C GLU A 825 -18.23 25.17 8.79
N GLY A 826 -18.57 26.14 7.94
CA GLY A 826 -19.14 25.87 6.63
C GLY A 826 -18.15 25.25 5.65
N ILE A 827 -16.87 25.65 5.71
CA ILE A 827 -15.79 24.98 4.97
C ILE A 827 -15.70 23.50 5.38
N LEU A 828 -15.75 23.20 6.66
CA LEU A 828 -15.65 21.81 7.14
C LEU A 828 -16.95 21.00 6.97
N LYS A 829 -18.11 21.67 6.89
CA LYS A 829 -19.39 21.03 6.60
C LYS A 829 -19.62 20.79 5.11
N GLY A 830 -18.90 21.52 4.25
CA GLY A 830 -18.89 21.34 2.82
C GLY A 830 -19.46 22.51 2.01
N MET A 831 -20.08 23.52 2.62
CA MET A 831 -20.55 24.72 1.90
C MET A 831 -20.66 25.96 2.81
N TYR A 832 -20.38 27.15 2.27
CA TYR A 832 -20.65 28.42 2.94
C TYR A 832 -20.95 29.54 1.93
N LEU A 833 -21.64 30.59 2.40
CA LEU A 833 -21.92 31.76 1.59
C LEU A 833 -20.62 32.56 1.39
N TYR A 834 -20.14 32.62 0.16
CA TYR A 834 -18.92 33.34 -0.19
C TYR A 834 -19.21 34.84 -0.38
N LYS A 835 -20.23 35.17 -1.17
CA LYS A 835 -20.55 36.56 -1.52
C LYS A 835 -21.98 36.73 -1.99
N GLU A 836 -22.59 37.88 -1.66
CA GLU A 836 -23.89 38.30 -2.20
C GLU A 836 -23.69 39.40 -3.25
N TYR A 837 -24.40 39.30 -4.36
CA TYR A 837 -24.53 40.33 -5.40
C TYR A 837 -25.96 40.86 -5.35
N ASN A 838 -26.12 42.07 -4.80
CA ASN A 838 -27.42 42.72 -4.59
C ASN A 838 -27.43 44.10 -5.28
N ASN A 839 -27.94 44.19 -6.51
CA ASN A 839 -28.06 45.43 -7.29
C ASN A 839 -29.52 45.92 -7.37
N LYS A 840 -30.33 45.61 -6.35
CA LYS A 840 -31.78 45.94 -6.26
C LYS A 840 -32.61 45.27 -7.37
N GLY A 841 -32.18 44.11 -7.86
CA GLY A 841 -32.98 43.28 -8.75
C GLY A 841 -34.23 42.74 -8.05
N LYS A 842 -35.32 42.49 -8.81
CA LYS A 842 -36.54 41.83 -8.28
C LYS A 842 -36.42 40.31 -8.21
N THR A 843 -35.40 39.75 -8.87
CA THR A 843 -35.21 38.31 -9.04
C THR A 843 -33.83 37.94 -8.52
N LYS A 844 -33.78 36.88 -7.71
CA LYS A 844 -32.56 36.37 -7.09
C LYS A 844 -32.32 34.90 -7.45
N VAL A 845 -31.07 34.47 -7.48
CA VAL A 845 -30.67 33.06 -7.70
C VAL A 845 -29.60 32.62 -6.70
N GLN A 846 -29.48 31.31 -6.48
CA GLN A 846 -28.43 30.71 -5.68
C GLN A 846 -27.41 30.04 -6.61
N LEU A 847 -26.16 30.49 -6.59
CA LEU A 847 -25.11 29.98 -7.47
C LEU A 847 -24.07 29.21 -6.65
N LEU A 848 -23.97 27.90 -6.87
CA LEU A 848 -23.08 27.00 -6.16
C LEU A 848 -21.91 26.60 -7.06
N GLY A 849 -20.69 26.66 -6.55
CA GLY A 849 -19.50 26.21 -7.28
C GLY A 849 -18.44 25.59 -6.38
N SER A 850 -17.62 24.71 -6.96
CA SER A 850 -16.44 24.11 -6.30
C SER A 850 -15.22 24.17 -7.24
N GLY A 851 -14.04 23.89 -6.69
CA GLY A 851 -12.80 23.81 -7.48
C GLY A 851 -12.56 25.06 -8.33
N THR A 852 -12.03 24.90 -9.54
CA THR A 852 -11.77 26.05 -10.45
C THR A 852 -13.05 26.66 -11.01
N ILE A 853 -14.15 25.91 -11.09
CA ILE A 853 -15.42 26.37 -11.67
C ILE A 853 -16.17 27.36 -10.77
N LEU A 854 -15.87 27.42 -9.47
CA LEU A 854 -16.36 28.51 -8.62
C LEU A 854 -15.97 29.90 -9.17
N ARG A 855 -14.84 30.03 -9.87
CA ARG A 855 -14.42 31.29 -10.50
C ARG A 855 -15.30 31.68 -11.69
N GLU A 856 -15.74 30.70 -12.47
CA GLU A 856 -16.72 30.90 -13.56
C GLU A 856 -18.08 31.30 -12.98
N ILE A 857 -18.48 30.69 -11.86
CA ILE A 857 -19.69 31.05 -11.10
C ILE A 857 -19.63 32.50 -10.59
N ILE A 858 -18.52 32.93 -9.97
CA ILE A 858 -18.33 34.30 -9.49
C ILE A 858 -18.40 35.30 -10.66
N SER A 859 -17.80 34.94 -11.80
CA SER A 859 -17.84 35.78 -13.01
C SER A 859 -19.25 35.87 -13.59
N ALA A 860 -19.99 34.76 -13.64
CA ALA A 860 -21.38 34.71 -14.07
C ALA A 860 -22.30 35.52 -13.15
N ALA A 861 -22.10 35.44 -11.82
CA ALA A 861 -22.82 36.22 -10.82
C ALA A 861 -22.69 37.73 -11.08
N LYS A 862 -21.47 38.18 -11.38
CA LYS A 862 -21.20 39.58 -11.75
C LYS A 862 -21.94 39.98 -13.03
N ILE A 863 -21.88 39.17 -14.08
CA ILE A 863 -22.57 39.45 -15.35
C ILE A 863 -24.09 39.48 -15.16
N LEU A 864 -24.65 38.55 -14.39
CA LEU A 864 -26.09 38.51 -14.07
C LEU A 864 -26.55 39.78 -13.35
N SER A 865 -25.78 40.23 -12.36
CA SER A 865 -26.04 41.46 -11.61
C SER A 865 -25.92 42.72 -12.48
N ASP A 866 -24.81 42.84 -13.22
CA ASP A 866 -24.45 44.08 -13.93
C ASP A 866 -25.24 44.23 -15.25
N ASP A 867 -25.40 43.15 -16.03
CA ASP A 867 -25.99 43.22 -17.38
C ASP A 867 -27.48 42.87 -17.41
N TYR A 868 -27.98 42.09 -16.44
CA TYR A 868 -29.33 41.53 -16.48
C TYR A 868 -30.20 41.91 -15.28
N GLY A 869 -29.64 42.58 -14.27
CA GLY A 869 -30.34 42.97 -13.04
C GLY A 869 -30.86 41.77 -12.25
N ILE A 870 -30.14 40.64 -12.29
CA ILE A 870 -30.44 39.43 -11.52
C ILE A 870 -29.49 39.37 -10.34
N ASP A 871 -30.04 39.44 -9.13
CA ASP A 871 -29.28 39.33 -7.89
C ASP A 871 -28.88 37.87 -7.64
N SER A 872 -27.79 37.64 -6.91
CA SER A 872 -27.35 36.26 -6.62
C SER A 872 -26.63 36.10 -5.29
N ASP A 873 -26.80 34.93 -4.67
CA ASP A 873 -25.96 34.48 -3.56
C ASP A 873 -24.99 33.43 -4.09
N VAL A 874 -23.69 33.70 -3.99
CA VAL A 874 -22.63 32.79 -4.42
C VAL A 874 -22.14 31.96 -3.25
N TRP A 875 -22.20 30.64 -3.41
CA TRP A 875 -21.82 29.65 -2.41
C TRP A 875 -20.58 28.90 -2.87
N SER A 876 -19.55 28.89 -2.01
CA SER A 876 -18.42 27.97 -2.19
C SER A 876 -18.80 26.61 -1.60
N VAL A 877 -18.75 25.57 -2.43
CA VAL A 877 -19.05 24.19 -2.04
C VAL A 877 -17.74 23.40 -1.97
N THR A 878 -17.10 23.47 -0.82
CA THR A 878 -15.86 22.73 -0.55
C THR A 878 -16.03 21.20 -0.54
N SER A 879 -17.23 20.65 -0.32
CA SER A 879 -17.49 19.20 -0.43
C SER A 879 -18.97 18.87 -0.64
N PHE A 880 -19.33 18.44 -1.86
CA PHE A 880 -20.66 17.87 -2.10
C PHE A 880 -20.85 16.50 -1.41
N ASN A 881 -19.80 15.71 -1.28
CA ASN A 881 -19.86 14.38 -0.66
C ASN A 881 -20.21 14.43 0.83
N GLU A 882 -19.59 15.35 1.59
CA GLU A 882 -19.88 15.49 3.03
C GLU A 882 -21.28 16.06 3.26
N LEU A 883 -21.73 16.99 2.41
CA LEU A 883 -23.11 17.50 2.45
C LEU A 883 -24.13 16.38 2.19
N ARG A 884 -23.86 15.49 1.23
CA ARG A 884 -24.71 14.34 0.96
C ARG A 884 -24.75 13.38 2.15
N ARG A 885 -23.60 13.07 2.74
CA ARG A 885 -23.52 12.18 3.91
C ARG A 885 -24.33 12.72 5.08
N GLU A 886 -24.14 13.98 5.43
CA GLU A 886 -24.93 14.63 6.50
C GLU A 886 -26.42 14.70 6.17
N GLY A 887 -26.77 14.93 4.90
CA GLY A 887 -28.14 14.88 4.41
C GLY A 887 -28.78 13.50 4.59
N MET A 888 -28.11 12.43 4.17
CA MET A 888 -28.57 11.04 4.34
C MET A 888 -28.71 10.67 5.82
N GLU A 889 -27.76 11.07 6.67
CA GLU A 889 -27.84 10.84 8.12
C GLU A 889 -29.04 11.55 8.75
N THR A 890 -29.29 12.79 8.33
CA THR A 890 -30.43 13.59 8.81
C THR A 890 -31.75 12.99 8.34
N GLU A 891 -31.86 12.64 7.05
CA GLU A 891 -33.03 11.97 6.47
C GLU A 891 -33.32 10.66 7.20
N ARG A 892 -32.31 9.81 7.37
CA ARG A 892 -32.44 8.56 8.13
C ARG A 892 -32.91 8.82 9.55
N TRP A 893 -32.37 9.83 10.23
CA TRP A 893 -32.83 10.17 11.58
C TRP A 893 -34.31 10.57 11.57
N ASN A 894 -34.75 11.42 10.64
CA ASN A 894 -36.16 11.83 10.55
C ASN A 894 -37.09 10.63 10.29
N LEU A 895 -36.72 9.71 9.39
CA LEU A 895 -37.50 8.51 9.11
C LEU A 895 -37.64 7.57 10.32
N LEU A 896 -36.63 7.55 11.20
CA LEU A 896 -36.63 6.73 12.41
C LEU A 896 -37.31 7.40 13.61
N ASN A 897 -37.61 8.70 13.52
CA ASN A 897 -38.20 9.49 14.61
C ASN A 897 -39.37 10.35 14.07
N PRO A 898 -40.46 9.72 13.58
CA PRO A 898 -41.56 10.42 12.90
C PRO A 898 -42.40 11.31 13.83
N ASP A 899 -42.33 11.09 15.14
CA ASP A 899 -42.99 11.85 16.20
C ASP A 899 -42.15 13.02 16.73
N GLU A 900 -40.85 13.04 16.40
CA GLU A 900 -39.94 14.11 16.79
C GLU A 900 -39.96 15.28 15.80
N LYS A 901 -39.44 16.43 16.25
CA LYS A 901 -39.28 17.59 15.36
C LYS A 901 -38.27 17.27 14.25
N ILE A 902 -38.71 17.38 13.00
CA ILE A 902 -37.90 17.17 11.79
C ILE A 902 -36.59 17.97 11.90
N LYS A 903 -35.47 17.26 11.87
CA LYS A 903 -34.14 17.84 11.77
C LYS A 903 -33.89 18.30 10.34
N LYS A 904 -33.26 19.47 10.24
CA LYS A 904 -32.83 20.04 8.96
C LYS A 904 -31.38 19.69 8.68
N SER A 905 -31.11 19.24 7.46
CA SER A 905 -29.74 19.03 6.99
C SER A 905 -29.00 20.36 6.92
N TYR A 906 -27.68 20.30 6.79
CA TYR A 906 -26.84 21.48 6.63
C TYR A 906 -27.19 22.25 5.35
N VAL A 907 -27.45 21.54 4.24
CA VAL A 907 -27.91 22.14 2.97
C VAL A 907 -29.21 22.93 3.16
N GLN A 908 -30.20 22.34 3.85
CA GLN A 908 -31.47 23.02 4.15
C GLN A 908 -31.25 24.28 4.99
N LYS A 909 -30.44 24.19 6.06
CA LYS A 909 -30.12 25.35 6.92
C LYS A 909 -29.48 26.49 6.14
N CYS A 910 -28.63 26.19 5.17
CA CYS A 910 -28.00 27.20 4.32
C CYS A 910 -29.00 27.87 3.36
N LEU A 911 -29.88 27.09 2.73
CA LEU A 911 -30.65 27.53 1.55
C LEU A 911 -32.11 27.90 1.83
N GLU A 912 -32.70 27.50 2.96
CA GLU A 912 -34.14 27.67 3.21
C GLU A 912 -34.60 29.13 3.31
N LYS A 913 -33.72 30.02 3.80
CA LYS A 913 -34.02 31.46 3.97
C LYS A 913 -33.56 32.30 2.80
N ARG A 914 -33.23 31.65 1.68
CA ARG A 914 -32.67 32.27 0.49
C ARG A 914 -33.69 32.23 -0.62
N ASP A 915 -33.65 33.17 -1.55
CA ASP A 915 -34.64 33.27 -2.62
C ASP A 915 -34.12 32.69 -3.95
N GLY A 916 -35.05 32.20 -4.77
CA GLY A 916 -34.77 31.76 -6.13
C GLY A 916 -34.32 30.31 -6.32
N PRO A 917 -34.19 29.88 -7.58
CA PRO A 917 -33.67 28.56 -7.96
C PRO A 917 -32.16 28.46 -7.74
N ILE A 918 -31.67 27.22 -7.71
CA ILE A 918 -30.26 26.86 -7.51
C ILE A 918 -29.64 26.47 -8.85
N ILE A 919 -28.49 27.06 -9.16
CA ILE A 919 -27.62 26.69 -10.26
C ILE A 919 -26.28 26.21 -9.67
N ALA A 920 -25.93 24.95 -9.88
CA ALA A 920 -24.68 24.37 -9.39
C ALA A 920 -23.75 24.03 -10.56
N ALA A 921 -22.47 24.37 -10.48
CA ALA A 921 -21.47 23.99 -11.50
C ALA A 921 -20.16 23.53 -10.86
N SER A 922 -19.54 22.49 -11.43
CA SER A 922 -18.24 21.98 -10.98
C SER A 922 -17.41 21.45 -12.16
N ASP A 923 -16.12 21.20 -11.95
CA ASP A 923 -15.23 20.59 -12.97
C ASP A 923 -15.37 19.05 -13.03
N TYR A 924 -16.48 18.53 -12.49
CA TYR A 924 -16.84 17.11 -12.42
C TYR A 924 -18.20 16.90 -13.10
N THR A 925 -18.56 15.64 -13.36
CA THR A 925 -19.87 15.30 -13.93
C THR A 925 -21.01 15.84 -13.08
N ARG A 926 -22.17 16.12 -13.70
CA ARG A 926 -23.35 16.70 -13.02
C ARG A 926 -23.75 15.92 -11.77
N SER A 927 -23.59 14.59 -11.82
CA SER A 927 -23.83 13.66 -10.70
C SER A 927 -23.11 14.07 -9.40
N PHE A 928 -21.95 14.72 -9.49
CA PHE A 928 -21.23 15.19 -8.31
C PHE A 928 -21.99 16.29 -7.56
N SER A 929 -22.59 17.26 -8.27
CA SER A 929 -23.41 18.30 -7.62
C SER A 929 -24.84 17.83 -7.34
N ASP A 930 -25.40 16.94 -8.17
CA ASP A 930 -26.77 16.48 -8.05
C ASP A 930 -27.05 15.68 -6.77
N GLN A 931 -26.01 15.15 -6.14
CA GLN A 931 -26.14 14.35 -4.93
C GLN A 931 -26.79 15.11 -3.75
N ILE A 932 -26.75 16.45 -3.73
CA ILE A 932 -27.40 17.26 -2.69
C ILE A 932 -28.81 17.72 -3.04
N ARG A 933 -29.29 17.43 -4.26
CA ARG A 933 -30.63 17.83 -4.73
C ARG A 933 -31.77 17.41 -3.79
N PRO A 934 -31.78 16.21 -3.16
CA PRO A 934 -32.85 15.83 -2.24
C PRO A 934 -32.99 16.71 -0.98
N TYR A 935 -31.97 17.51 -0.66
CA TYR A 935 -31.90 18.29 0.57
C TYR A 935 -32.27 19.77 0.37
N THR A 936 -33.05 20.07 -0.66
CA THR A 936 -33.60 21.40 -0.94
C THR A 936 -34.94 21.27 -1.66
N GLU A 937 -35.88 22.17 -1.36
CA GLU A 937 -37.18 22.24 -2.04
C GLU A 937 -37.15 23.16 -3.26
N LYS A 938 -36.03 23.86 -3.48
CA LYS A 938 -35.86 24.80 -4.58
C LYS A 938 -35.58 24.06 -5.89
N PRO A 939 -36.03 24.59 -7.05
CA PRO A 939 -35.60 24.08 -8.34
C PRO A 939 -34.07 24.06 -8.42
N PHE A 940 -33.51 22.92 -8.84
CA PHE A 940 -32.06 22.66 -8.84
C PHE A 940 -31.58 22.30 -10.25
N TYR A 941 -30.65 23.07 -10.76
CA TYR A 941 -30.07 22.93 -12.10
C TYR A 941 -28.55 22.74 -11.99
N SER A 942 -28.05 21.60 -12.45
CA SER A 942 -26.62 21.25 -12.41
C SER A 942 -25.95 21.37 -13.78
N LEU A 943 -24.75 21.95 -13.81
CA LEU A 943 -23.81 21.96 -14.92
C LEU A 943 -22.57 21.17 -14.48
N GLY A 944 -21.98 20.44 -15.42
CA GLY A 944 -20.87 19.54 -15.11
C GLY A 944 -20.24 19.00 -16.38
N THR A 945 -19.08 18.40 -16.20
CA THR A 945 -18.18 17.99 -17.30
C THR A 945 -18.37 16.52 -17.66
N ASP A 946 -19.62 16.14 -17.97
CA ASP A 946 -19.99 14.81 -18.44
C ASP A 946 -19.36 14.50 -19.81
N GLY A 947 -18.90 13.27 -20.02
CA GLY A 947 -18.20 12.85 -21.24
C GLY A 947 -16.69 12.71 -21.10
N TYR A 948 -16.04 12.22 -22.16
CA TYR A 948 -14.58 12.02 -22.19
C TYR A 948 -13.83 13.35 -22.36
N GLY A 949 -12.68 13.44 -21.68
CA GLY A 949 -11.74 14.54 -21.86
C GLY A 949 -11.15 14.63 -23.27
N ARG A 950 -10.59 15.78 -23.61
CA ARG A 950 -9.91 16.07 -24.88
C ARG A 950 -8.92 17.23 -24.71
N SER A 951 -7.87 17.25 -25.53
CA SER A 951 -6.82 18.28 -25.43
C SER A 951 -7.28 19.59 -26.09
N ASP A 952 -7.32 20.68 -25.32
CA ASP A 952 -7.56 22.05 -25.81
C ASP A 952 -7.12 23.07 -24.72
N THR A 953 -7.38 24.35 -24.91
CA THR A 953 -7.25 25.38 -23.87
C THR A 953 -8.35 25.24 -22.81
N ARG A 954 -8.07 25.64 -21.56
CA ARG A 954 -9.07 25.65 -20.46
C ARG A 954 -10.36 26.34 -20.86
N LYS A 955 -10.26 27.48 -21.55
CA LYS A 955 -11.41 28.25 -22.06
C LYS A 955 -12.28 27.43 -23.01
N ASN A 956 -11.67 26.78 -23.99
CA ASN A 956 -12.40 25.97 -24.96
C ASN A 956 -12.98 24.71 -24.32
N LEU A 957 -12.28 24.09 -23.36
CA LEU A 957 -12.82 22.95 -22.63
C LEU A 957 -14.01 23.32 -21.76
N ARG A 958 -13.95 24.43 -21.01
CA ARG A 958 -15.10 24.92 -20.23
C ARG A 958 -16.29 25.24 -21.12
N LYS A 959 -16.05 25.83 -22.29
CA LYS A 959 -17.09 26.04 -23.31
C LYS A 959 -17.63 24.72 -23.87
N PHE A 960 -16.74 23.77 -24.13
CA PHE A 960 -17.07 22.45 -24.66
C PHE A 960 -17.91 21.63 -23.66
N PHE A 961 -17.58 21.67 -22.38
CA PHE A 961 -18.34 21.01 -21.33
C PHE A 961 -19.49 21.86 -20.76
N GLU A 962 -19.68 23.07 -21.28
CA GLU A 962 -20.80 23.97 -20.93
C GLU A 962 -20.77 24.42 -19.46
N VAL A 963 -19.57 24.62 -18.93
CA VAL A 963 -19.31 25.07 -17.54
C VAL A 963 -18.56 26.41 -17.47
N ASP A 964 -18.39 27.11 -18.60
CA ASP A 964 -17.89 28.49 -18.61
C ASP A 964 -18.95 29.49 -18.12
N LYS A 965 -18.51 30.69 -17.72
CA LYS A 965 -19.41 31.76 -17.27
C LYS A 965 -20.49 32.10 -18.28
N GLU A 966 -20.20 32.05 -19.58
CA GLU A 966 -21.18 32.37 -20.64
C GLU A 966 -22.35 31.36 -20.67
N HIS A 967 -22.07 30.06 -20.59
CA HIS A 967 -23.11 29.02 -20.47
C HIS A 967 -23.83 29.13 -19.13
N ILE A 968 -23.12 29.37 -18.03
CA ILE A 968 -23.75 29.55 -16.70
C ILE A 968 -24.76 30.70 -16.74
N VAL A 969 -24.41 31.87 -17.29
CA VAL A 969 -25.34 33.01 -17.43
C VAL A 969 -26.54 32.64 -18.31
N ALA A 970 -26.28 32.07 -19.50
CA ALA A 970 -27.34 31.73 -20.45
C ALA A 970 -28.32 30.68 -19.90
N TYR A 971 -27.80 29.67 -19.19
CA TYR A 971 -28.60 28.60 -18.58
C TYR A 971 -29.32 29.08 -17.33
N THR A 972 -28.71 29.98 -16.53
CA THR A 972 -29.39 30.63 -15.40
C THR A 972 -30.60 31.43 -15.88
N LEU A 973 -30.47 32.22 -16.94
CA LEU A 973 -31.58 32.97 -17.51
C LEU A 973 -32.64 32.05 -18.12
N SER A 974 -32.24 30.94 -18.75
CA SER A 974 -33.17 29.92 -19.24
C SER A 974 -33.93 29.24 -18.09
N ALA A 975 -33.26 28.92 -16.99
CA ALA A 975 -33.87 28.37 -15.79
C ALA A 975 -34.87 29.37 -15.18
N LEU A 976 -34.48 30.63 -15.00
CA LEU A 976 -35.39 31.69 -14.52
C LEU A 976 -36.60 31.88 -15.42
N ALA A 977 -36.44 31.80 -16.74
CA ALA A 977 -37.55 31.89 -17.68
C ALA A 977 -38.49 30.67 -17.56
N LYS A 978 -37.93 29.47 -17.40
CA LYS A 978 -38.70 28.24 -17.16
C LYS A 978 -39.49 28.29 -15.85
N GLU A 979 -38.90 28.84 -14.79
CA GLU A 979 -39.56 29.11 -13.50
C GLU A 979 -40.49 30.35 -13.55
N GLN A 980 -40.69 30.96 -14.72
CA GLN A 980 -41.56 32.12 -14.94
C GLN A 980 -41.16 33.37 -14.13
N LEU A 981 -39.91 33.46 -13.72
CA LEU A 981 -39.38 34.59 -12.95
C LEU A 981 -38.88 35.73 -13.85
N ILE A 982 -38.65 35.47 -15.14
CA ILE A 982 -38.32 36.46 -16.18
C ILE A 982 -38.95 36.06 -17.54
N GLU A 983 -38.97 36.99 -18.49
CA GLU A 983 -39.39 36.71 -19.87
C GLU A 983 -38.39 35.83 -20.63
N THR A 984 -38.88 34.86 -21.41
CA THR A 984 -38.09 33.98 -22.31
C THR A 984 -37.16 34.76 -23.24
N LYS A 985 -37.59 35.93 -23.70
CA LYS A 985 -36.81 36.80 -24.59
C LYS A 985 -35.47 37.24 -23.97
N LYS A 986 -35.36 37.32 -22.64
CA LYS A 986 -34.09 37.63 -21.97
C LYS A 986 -33.09 36.47 -22.10
N ALA A 987 -33.56 35.23 -21.95
CA ALA A 987 -32.74 34.03 -22.14
C ALA A 987 -32.29 33.88 -23.61
N GLU A 988 -33.21 34.07 -24.57
CA GLU A 988 -32.88 34.03 -26.00
C GLU A 988 -31.82 35.08 -26.40
N LYS A 989 -31.94 36.29 -25.85
CA LYS A 989 -30.94 37.35 -26.05
C LYS A 989 -29.57 36.94 -25.51
N ALA A 990 -29.50 36.29 -24.35
CA ALA A 990 -28.24 35.81 -23.79
C ALA A 990 -27.61 34.69 -24.62
N ILE A 991 -28.40 33.69 -25.03
CA ILE A 991 -27.97 32.61 -25.93
C ILE A 991 -27.36 33.19 -27.22
N LYS A 992 -28.03 34.19 -27.82
CA LYS A 992 -27.51 34.89 -29.02
C LYS A 992 -26.26 35.71 -28.73
N LYS A 993 -26.24 36.49 -27.63
CA LYS A 993 -25.10 37.34 -27.23
C LYS A 993 -23.83 36.52 -27.03
N PHE A 994 -23.94 35.39 -26.33
CA PHE A 994 -22.82 34.53 -26.00
C PHE A 994 -22.50 33.46 -27.06
N LYS A 995 -23.27 33.42 -28.15
CA LYS A 995 -23.09 32.46 -29.26
C LYS A 995 -23.11 31.01 -28.76
N ILE A 996 -24.09 30.69 -27.91
CA ILE A 996 -24.32 29.33 -27.43
C ILE A 996 -24.93 28.53 -28.59
N ASP A 997 -24.27 27.43 -28.96
CA ASP A 997 -24.70 26.55 -30.04
C ASP A 997 -25.83 25.65 -29.55
N LYS A 998 -26.99 25.73 -30.22
CA LYS A 998 -28.19 24.96 -29.86
C LYS A 998 -28.19 23.54 -30.45
N GLU A 999 -27.44 23.34 -31.54
CA GLU A 999 -27.37 22.07 -32.25
C GLU A 999 -26.15 21.24 -31.84
N LYS A 1000 -25.35 21.78 -30.90
CA LYS A 1000 -24.19 21.09 -30.35
C LYS A 1000 -24.62 19.79 -29.71
N VAL A 1001 -23.97 18.70 -30.13
CA VAL A 1001 -24.16 17.38 -29.54
C VAL A 1001 -23.70 17.42 -28.08
N PHE A 1002 -24.50 16.83 -27.20
CA PHE A 1002 -24.18 16.75 -25.78
C PHE A 1002 -22.82 16.05 -25.58
N PRO A 1003 -21.92 16.57 -24.72
CA PRO A 1003 -20.53 16.09 -24.62
C PRO A 1003 -20.33 14.58 -24.40
N SER A 1004 -21.29 13.87 -23.78
CA SER A 1004 -21.20 12.41 -23.60
C SER A 1004 -21.55 11.57 -24.83
N ASN A 1005 -22.15 12.18 -25.86
CA ASN A 1005 -22.55 11.51 -27.10
C ASN A 1005 -21.53 11.70 -28.23
N LEU A 1006 -20.42 12.37 -27.96
CA LEU A 1006 -19.36 12.71 -28.92
C LEU A 1006 -18.24 11.69 -28.98
#